data_AF-A0A1B5KU52-F1
#
_entry.id   AF-A0A1B5KU52-F1
#
_cell.length_a   1.000
_cell.length_b   1.000
_cell.length_c   1.000
_cell.angle_alpha   90.00
_cell.angle_beta   90.00
_cell.angle_gamma   90.00
#
_symmetry.space_group_name_H-M   'P 1'
#
loop_
_entity.id
_entity.type
_entity.pdbx_description
1 polymer ?
#
loop_
_entity_poly.entity_id
_entity_poly.type
_entity_poly.pdbx_seq_one_letter_code
_entity_poly.pdbx_strand_id
1 'polypeptide(L)'
;MSAGLIPPNPADVMVIRNVTPRVVTFSVPFSRFGKIKIGGRGTLVKLTSGNLAIFSPVALTEESRAKIAELGGQVAYIIALDFEHHLFVSEWAREYPGAKLVGPEGLQEKRAKQRNDPKISNDQFTIVFTKDGKRNIKMGPEFDADFDYEYVDGHANKELVFYYRPDKVLIEADLMFNLPAIEQYSKVPDGQKPGGLADKLFRCAQSPAGDATWMKRFNWYLAARDRNSFNDSIRVIDQWDFDTLIPCHGEVIEGNAKEAWNEWLELPITYKSLPANARLAITIWDLSPTGGKNAIGHAIPFGGTTLPLFDAENQIQKGRQKCLVHRNKHADGTANSTTPALVTNKRRTSLQNGGGQFFDKDAEEMDRMEKLFKKHEMGEIQRVDWLDQMVFRSFEKKGLQAAKSSMKMLQRLQALNGDGDGDAERSENGRGNGNGVDDEKSDDAAFLLNIELPRFDFPVVFADHEYGPPPISALKPLSASQATLPHHQPEVQFGPGINSAGKGPDGLSARLIKVYDPEVGQRDNPAEAKHRRLFRSSHRHGILDKDLKPNAKVRDELNLIMSYSPTHALSPEEADLVWKFRYHLTRNKRALTKFVKSVNWSDQSESKQAIQVLGRWTEIDVDDALELLGPSFDNAAVRSYAVGRLRKADDEELLLYLLQLVQALKYEQISTESGQEGTQDSSLARFLIQRAAANFLLGNYFYWYLMVECDDNSPEQGVDNRNIYRKVAYEFMTELVKQPTGAEDRKNLLRQAEMVAILSKIAGEIKASGESIAKKIDRLKSFLADAKNELLTFDPPLAMPLDPSVKVTGIVPDQVAVFKSSLNPIKCTFKTTAGGTYPIIFKLGDDLRQDQLVIQIITLMDQLLQKENLDLKLSPYKILATSTTAGASQFVQSQSLSAIVGKYRNNPALAYLRHHNPDDRQPHGVRQETLDTYVKSCAGYCVITYILGVGDRHLDNLLLAPDGHFFHADFGFILGRDPKPFAPLMKLSKEMVECMGGVSSEHYNRFKQYCFLAYTALRKSSNLILNLFSLMVHANIPDIRLEPDKAVIKVRERFHLDLSEEEAIVYFGNVIEGTLTAFAPVVIDKLHEWAQALRT
;
A
#
# COMPACT_ATOMS: atom_id res chain seq x y z
N MET A 1 1.82 -33.14 -29.40
CA MET A 1 2.28 -32.46 -28.15
C MET A 1 1.55 -32.95 -26.89
N SER A 2 0.52 -33.80 -27.00
CA SER A 2 -0.26 -34.34 -25.88
C SER A 2 0.51 -35.20 -24.85
N ALA A 3 1.58 -35.88 -25.25
CA ALA A 3 2.28 -36.89 -24.42
C ALA A 3 2.89 -36.38 -23.10
N GLY A 4 3.12 -35.06 -22.95
CA GLY A 4 3.62 -34.46 -21.70
C GLY A 4 2.54 -33.83 -20.81
N LEU A 5 1.26 -33.90 -21.20
CA LEU A 5 0.15 -33.25 -20.50
C LEU A 5 -0.73 -34.24 -19.70
N ILE A 6 -0.61 -35.53 -20.02
CA ILE A 6 -1.47 -36.63 -19.55
C ILE A 6 -0.62 -37.64 -18.75
N PRO A 7 -1.12 -38.24 -17.66
CA PRO A 7 -0.44 -39.35 -16.99
C PRO A 7 -0.20 -40.54 -17.93
N PRO A 8 0.92 -41.27 -17.81
CA PRO A 8 1.26 -42.40 -18.69
C PRO A 8 0.30 -43.59 -18.53
N ASN A 9 -0.24 -43.81 -17.33
CA ASN A 9 -1.37 -44.70 -17.10
C ASN A 9 -2.51 -43.93 -16.41
N PRO A 10 -3.55 -43.50 -17.15
CA PRO A 10 -4.66 -42.75 -16.57
C PRO A 10 -5.52 -43.56 -15.59
N ALA A 11 -5.60 -44.89 -15.72
CA ALA A 11 -6.43 -45.73 -14.87
C ALA A 11 -5.98 -45.70 -13.40
N ASP A 12 -4.66 -45.85 -13.17
CA ASP A 12 -4.05 -45.85 -11.83
C ASP A 12 -4.36 -44.57 -11.03
N VAL A 13 -4.50 -43.44 -11.72
CA VAL A 13 -4.63 -42.10 -11.10
C VAL A 13 -6.02 -41.48 -11.24
N MET A 14 -6.94 -42.08 -11.99
CA MET A 14 -8.30 -41.55 -12.15
C MET A 14 -9.11 -41.66 -10.86
N VAL A 15 -9.76 -40.57 -10.47
CA VAL A 15 -10.75 -40.53 -9.40
C VAL A 15 -12.13 -40.41 -10.03
N ILE A 16 -13.01 -41.36 -9.69
CA ILE A 16 -14.41 -41.37 -10.12
C ILE A 16 -15.27 -41.01 -8.92
N ARG A 17 -16.03 -39.92 -9.00
CA ARG A 17 -16.91 -39.46 -7.92
C ARG A 17 -18.31 -39.14 -8.44
N ASN A 18 -19.33 -39.73 -7.80
CA ASN A 18 -20.71 -39.27 -7.94
C ASN A 18 -20.82 -37.94 -7.17
N VAL A 19 -21.00 -36.83 -7.88
CA VAL A 19 -21.36 -35.53 -7.26
C VAL A 19 -22.85 -35.55 -6.90
N THR A 20 -23.66 -36.14 -7.78
CA THR A 20 -25.07 -36.45 -7.54
C THR A 20 -25.37 -37.87 -8.04
N PRO A 21 -26.57 -38.43 -7.82
CA PRO A 21 -26.96 -39.71 -8.43
C PRO A 21 -26.98 -39.72 -9.97
N ARG A 22 -26.92 -38.55 -10.63
CA ARG A 22 -26.93 -38.39 -12.09
C ARG A 22 -25.69 -37.73 -12.67
N VAL A 23 -24.89 -37.05 -11.84
CA VAL A 23 -23.69 -36.31 -12.24
C VAL A 23 -22.46 -36.97 -11.64
N VAL A 24 -21.57 -37.47 -12.50
CA VAL A 24 -20.35 -38.19 -12.14
C VAL A 24 -19.15 -37.47 -12.72
N THR A 25 -18.09 -37.29 -11.94
CA THR A 25 -16.84 -36.67 -12.41
C THR A 25 -15.73 -37.70 -12.52
N PHE A 26 -14.95 -37.57 -13.59
CA PHE A 26 -13.73 -38.32 -13.90
C PHE A 26 -12.53 -37.37 -13.79
N SER A 27 -11.90 -37.36 -12.62
CA SER A 27 -10.81 -36.46 -12.27
C SER A 27 -9.45 -37.13 -12.47
N VAL A 28 -8.52 -36.43 -13.14
CA VAL A 28 -7.17 -36.91 -13.47
C VAL A 28 -6.14 -35.79 -13.30
N PRO A 29 -4.86 -36.11 -13.04
CA PRO A 29 -3.81 -35.10 -13.02
C PRO A 29 -3.55 -34.55 -14.43
N PHE A 30 -3.40 -33.23 -14.55
CA PHE A 30 -3.15 -32.54 -15.83
C PHE A 30 -2.33 -31.27 -15.61
N SER A 31 -1.39 -30.99 -16.51
CA SER A 31 -0.42 -29.88 -16.35
C SER A 31 -0.46 -28.90 -17.52
N ARG A 32 -0.81 -27.64 -17.27
CA ARG A 32 -0.74 -26.56 -18.27
C ARG A 32 0.72 -26.28 -18.61
N PHE A 33 1.02 -26.16 -19.91
CA PHE A 33 2.37 -26.00 -20.46
C PHE A 33 3.39 -27.06 -20.00
N GLY A 34 2.93 -28.25 -19.56
CA GLY A 34 3.77 -29.31 -19.01
C GLY A 34 4.51 -28.95 -17.70
N LYS A 35 4.12 -27.86 -17.02
CA LYS A 35 4.81 -27.36 -15.80
C LYS A 35 3.89 -26.92 -14.66
N ILE A 36 2.72 -26.36 -14.96
CA ILE A 36 1.79 -25.84 -13.93
C ILE A 36 0.72 -26.90 -13.68
N LYS A 37 0.69 -27.46 -12.48
CA LYS A 37 -0.20 -28.58 -12.14
C LYS A 37 -1.59 -28.08 -11.72
N ILE A 38 -2.56 -28.17 -12.62
CA ILE A 38 -3.92 -27.62 -12.46
C ILE A 38 -5.03 -28.67 -12.40
N GLY A 39 -4.72 -29.93 -12.73
CA GLY A 39 -5.68 -31.03 -12.76
C GLY A 39 -6.60 -30.96 -13.98
N GLY A 40 -7.30 -32.05 -14.30
CA GLY A 40 -8.28 -32.11 -15.38
C GLY A 40 -9.49 -32.94 -14.95
N ARG A 41 -10.68 -32.55 -15.41
CA ARG A 41 -11.94 -33.20 -15.04
C ARG A 41 -12.85 -33.31 -16.26
N GLY A 42 -13.42 -34.49 -16.46
CA GLY A 42 -14.57 -34.70 -17.32
C GLY A 42 -15.81 -34.98 -16.50
N THR A 43 -16.98 -34.52 -16.95
CA THR A 43 -18.24 -34.62 -16.21
C THR A 43 -19.26 -35.37 -17.04
N LEU A 44 -19.74 -36.51 -16.54
CA LEU A 44 -20.75 -37.35 -17.16
C LEU A 44 -22.10 -37.08 -16.47
N VAL A 45 -23.10 -36.69 -17.26
CA VAL A 45 -24.46 -36.39 -16.77
C VAL A 45 -25.46 -37.34 -17.39
N LYS A 46 -26.35 -37.90 -16.57
CA LYS A 46 -27.50 -38.68 -17.02
C LYS A 46 -28.75 -37.80 -17.17
N LEU A 47 -29.21 -37.65 -18.40
CA LEU A 47 -30.43 -36.91 -18.75
C LEU A 47 -31.68 -37.59 -18.16
N THR A 48 -32.75 -36.82 -17.99
CA THR A 48 -34.10 -37.31 -17.65
C THR A 48 -34.66 -38.28 -18.70
N SER A 49 -34.22 -38.17 -19.96
CA SER A 49 -34.52 -39.16 -21.02
C SER A 49 -33.84 -40.51 -20.81
N GLY A 50 -32.88 -40.61 -19.88
CA GLY A 50 -32.05 -41.78 -19.64
C GLY A 50 -30.76 -41.83 -20.45
N ASN A 51 -30.59 -40.96 -21.46
CA ASN A 51 -29.35 -40.83 -22.22
C ASN A 51 -28.24 -40.13 -21.41
N LEU A 52 -26.99 -40.28 -21.84
CA LEU A 52 -25.80 -39.73 -21.17
C LEU A 52 -25.13 -38.64 -22.02
N ALA A 53 -24.61 -37.62 -21.35
CA ALA A 53 -23.81 -36.54 -21.94
C ALA A 53 -22.46 -36.42 -21.22
N ILE A 54 -21.35 -36.38 -21.96
CA ILE A 54 -20.00 -36.19 -21.42
C ILE A 54 -19.47 -34.80 -21.79
N PHE A 55 -19.12 -34.02 -20.78
CA PHE A 55 -18.52 -32.69 -20.89
C PHE A 55 -17.03 -32.78 -20.61
N SER A 56 -16.19 -32.16 -21.45
CA SER A 56 -14.72 -32.18 -21.35
C SER A 56 -14.16 -33.60 -21.15
N PRO A 57 -14.34 -34.52 -22.12
CA PRO A 57 -13.93 -35.91 -21.98
C PRO A 57 -12.44 -36.04 -21.64
N VAL A 58 -12.14 -36.90 -20.65
CA VAL A 58 -10.78 -37.33 -20.27
C VAL A 58 -10.47 -38.70 -20.91
N ALA A 59 -9.34 -39.34 -20.55
CA ALA A 59 -9.00 -40.69 -21.04
C ALA A 59 -10.10 -41.72 -20.71
N LEU A 60 -10.44 -42.59 -21.66
CA LEU A 60 -11.53 -43.56 -21.54
C LEU A 60 -11.01 -44.92 -21.03
N THR A 61 -10.88 -45.03 -19.70
CA THR A 61 -10.37 -46.23 -19.00
C THR A 61 -11.45 -47.29 -18.76
N GLU A 62 -11.07 -48.50 -18.37
CA GLU A 62 -12.01 -49.59 -18.05
C GLU A 62 -12.97 -49.22 -16.90
N GLU A 63 -12.50 -48.49 -15.88
CA GLU A 63 -13.33 -48.03 -14.77
C GLU A 63 -14.36 -46.99 -15.23
N SER A 64 -13.99 -46.07 -16.14
CA SER A 64 -14.92 -45.10 -16.71
C SER A 64 -15.99 -45.77 -17.58
N ARG A 65 -15.62 -46.81 -18.34
CA ARG A 65 -16.56 -47.66 -19.12
C ARG A 65 -17.51 -48.43 -18.22
N ALA A 66 -16.99 -49.04 -17.15
CA ALA A 66 -17.80 -49.71 -16.13
C ALA A 66 -18.78 -48.72 -15.48
N LYS A 67 -18.36 -47.48 -15.22
CA LYS A 67 -19.24 -46.46 -14.64
C LYS A 67 -20.33 -45.97 -15.59
N ILE A 68 -20.03 -45.85 -16.89
CA ILE A 68 -21.03 -45.55 -17.93
C ILE A 68 -22.07 -46.68 -18.01
N ALA A 69 -21.63 -47.94 -17.95
CA ALA A 69 -22.51 -49.11 -17.92
C ALA A 69 -23.36 -49.17 -16.63
N GLU A 70 -22.78 -48.82 -15.47
CA GLU A 70 -23.48 -48.76 -14.17
C GLU A 70 -24.59 -47.70 -14.17
N LEU A 71 -24.33 -46.50 -14.69
CA LEU A 71 -25.35 -45.46 -14.80
C LEU A 71 -26.50 -45.88 -15.74
N GLY A 72 -26.16 -46.59 -16.83
CA GLY A 72 -27.12 -47.11 -17.81
C GLY A 72 -27.76 -46.04 -18.68
N GLY A 73 -27.77 -46.28 -19.99
CA GLY A 73 -28.18 -45.32 -21.02
C GLY A 73 -27.19 -45.30 -22.18
N GLN A 74 -27.53 -44.64 -23.28
CA GLN A 74 -26.59 -44.42 -24.39
C GLN A 74 -25.89 -43.07 -24.24
N VAL A 75 -24.57 -43.02 -24.45
CA VAL A 75 -23.84 -41.75 -24.62
C VAL A 75 -24.31 -41.12 -25.93
N ALA A 76 -25.08 -40.03 -25.81
CA ALA A 76 -25.74 -39.35 -26.93
C ALA A 76 -25.12 -37.99 -27.26
N TYR A 77 -24.34 -37.41 -26.34
CA TYR A 77 -23.68 -36.11 -26.50
C TYR A 77 -22.23 -36.16 -25.98
N ILE A 78 -21.28 -35.72 -26.80
CA ILE A 78 -19.86 -35.53 -26.41
C ILE A 78 -19.52 -34.06 -26.65
N ILE A 79 -19.17 -33.35 -25.57
CA ILE A 79 -19.16 -31.89 -25.55
C ILE A 79 -17.75 -31.40 -25.20
N ALA A 80 -17.11 -30.72 -26.15
CA ALA A 80 -15.90 -29.94 -25.91
C ALA A 80 -16.31 -28.54 -25.44
N LEU A 81 -15.97 -28.20 -24.19
CA LEU A 81 -16.43 -26.95 -23.57
C LEU A 81 -15.76 -25.71 -24.18
N ASP A 82 -14.52 -25.82 -24.65
CA ASP A 82 -13.79 -24.69 -25.25
C ASP A 82 -12.71 -25.17 -26.24
N PHE A 83 -11.81 -24.27 -26.62
CA PHE A 83 -10.69 -24.55 -27.51
C PHE A 83 -9.58 -25.45 -26.93
N GLU A 84 -9.48 -25.70 -25.63
CA GLU A 84 -8.44 -26.55 -25.02
C GLU A 84 -9.01 -27.91 -24.56
N HIS A 85 -10.30 -27.95 -24.19
CA HIS A 85 -10.99 -29.10 -23.59
C HIS A 85 -11.59 -30.08 -24.63
N HIS A 86 -10.79 -30.45 -25.63
CA HIS A 86 -11.22 -31.33 -26.75
C HIS A 86 -10.33 -32.58 -26.96
N LEU A 87 -9.32 -32.79 -26.12
CA LEU A 87 -8.19 -33.70 -26.42
C LEU A 87 -8.60 -35.17 -26.60
N PHE A 88 -9.60 -35.65 -25.86
CA PHE A 88 -10.06 -37.05 -25.92
C PHE A 88 -11.36 -37.24 -26.72
N VAL A 89 -11.90 -36.20 -27.38
CA VAL A 89 -13.16 -36.29 -28.13
C VAL A 89 -13.14 -37.41 -29.18
N SER A 90 -12.02 -37.63 -29.88
CA SER A 90 -11.91 -38.72 -30.88
C SER A 90 -11.91 -40.12 -30.28
N GLU A 91 -11.43 -40.26 -29.03
CA GLU A 91 -11.39 -41.52 -28.30
C GLU A 91 -12.82 -41.93 -27.92
N TRP A 92 -13.59 -40.99 -27.40
CA TRP A 92 -15.01 -41.17 -27.05
C TRP A 92 -15.91 -41.29 -28.28
N ALA A 93 -15.67 -40.51 -29.35
CA ALA A 93 -16.45 -40.59 -30.59
C ALA A 93 -16.28 -41.94 -31.30
N ARG A 94 -15.11 -42.58 -31.17
CA ARG A 94 -14.86 -43.92 -31.70
C ARG A 94 -15.61 -45.01 -30.93
N GLU A 95 -15.73 -44.85 -29.61
CA GLU A 95 -16.48 -45.77 -28.76
C GLU A 95 -18.00 -45.61 -28.93
N TYR A 96 -18.46 -44.36 -29.01
CA TYR A 96 -19.87 -43.99 -29.07
C TYR A 96 -20.19 -43.28 -30.39
N PRO A 97 -20.13 -43.96 -31.55
CA PRO A 97 -20.27 -43.34 -32.87
C PRO A 97 -21.67 -42.77 -33.16
N GLY A 98 -22.67 -43.09 -32.33
CA GLY A 98 -24.00 -42.47 -32.38
C GLY A 98 -24.13 -41.17 -31.58
N ALA A 99 -23.09 -40.73 -30.86
CA ALA A 99 -23.13 -39.50 -30.08
C ALA A 99 -22.94 -38.26 -30.96
N LYS A 100 -23.73 -37.21 -30.71
CA LYS A 100 -23.55 -35.89 -31.32
C LYS A 100 -22.31 -35.22 -30.74
N LEU A 101 -21.43 -34.72 -31.59
CA LEU A 101 -20.26 -33.96 -31.17
C LEU A 101 -20.62 -32.47 -31.09
N VAL A 102 -20.27 -31.82 -29.98
CA VAL A 102 -20.63 -30.42 -29.69
C VAL A 102 -19.39 -29.60 -29.34
N GLY A 103 -19.29 -28.38 -29.86
CA GLY A 103 -18.23 -27.45 -29.50
C GLY A 103 -18.42 -26.03 -30.06
N PRO A 104 -17.52 -25.08 -29.74
CA PRO A 104 -17.55 -23.71 -30.23
C PRO A 104 -17.06 -23.57 -31.68
N GLU A 105 -17.49 -22.51 -32.37
CA GLU A 105 -17.03 -22.16 -33.72
C GLU A 105 -15.49 -21.99 -33.80
N GLY A 106 -14.86 -22.53 -34.84
CA GLY A 106 -13.40 -22.50 -35.00
C GLY A 106 -12.66 -23.71 -34.40
N LEU A 107 -13.33 -24.53 -33.57
CA LEU A 107 -12.71 -25.74 -32.99
C LEU A 107 -12.44 -26.83 -34.04
N GLN A 108 -13.36 -27.02 -34.99
CA GLN A 108 -13.20 -27.96 -36.11
C GLN A 108 -11.92 -27.63 -36.92
N GLU A 109 -11.72 -26.35 -37.21
CA GLU A 109 -10.58 -25.80 -37.94
C GLU A 109 -9.28 -25.89 -37.14
N LYS A 110 -9.33 -25.73 -35.81
CA LYS A 110 -8.19 -25.96 -34.91
C LYS A 110 -7.75 -27.42 -34.97
N ARG A 111 -8.69 -28.37 -34.85
CA ARG A 111 -8.43 -29.82 -34.93
C ARG A 111 -7.92 -30.24 -36.30
N ALA A 112 -8.50 -29.72 -37.38
CA ALA A 112 -8.08 -30.02 -38.76
C ALA A 112 -6.63 -29.59 -39.08
N LYS A 113 -6.06 -28.65 -38.31
CA LYS A 113 -4.65 -28.21 -38.36
C LYS A 113 -3.71 -29.07 -37.49
N GLN A 114 -4.23 -29.81 -36.52
CA GLN A 114 -3.46 -30.58 -35.53
C GLN A 114 -3.18 -32.04 -35.95
N ARG A 115 -3.06 -32.31 -37.26
CA ARG A 115 -2.96 -33.66 -37.86
C ARG A 115 -1.81 -34.56 -37.37
N ASN A 116 -0.86 -34.01 -36.62
CA ASN A 116 0.31 -34.71 -36.10
C ASN A 116 0.14 -35.19 -34.64
N ASP A 117 -1.02 -34.99 -33.99
CA ASP A 117 -1.28 -35.53 -32.65
C ASP A 117 -2.16 -36.79 -32.73
N PRO A 118 -1.68 -37.97 -32.29
CA PRO A 118 -2.39 -39.25 -32.50
C PRO A 118 -3.72 -39.36 -31.73
N LYS A 119 -4.00 -38.44 -30.80
CA LYS A 119 -5.28 -38.37 -30.08
C LYS A 119 -6.37 -37.57 -30.81
N ILE A 120 -6.02 -36.83 -31.87
CA ILE A 120 -6.92 -35.90 -32.55
C ILE A 120 -7.20 -36.38 -33.96
N SER A 121 -8.43 -36.85 -34.18
CA SER A 121 -8.97 -37.22 -35.49
C SER A 121 -9.81 -36.07 -36.08
N ASN A 122 -10.12 -36.18 -37.38
CA ASN A 122 -10.94 -35.21 -38.10
C ASN A 122 -12.44 -35.50 -37.92
N ASP A 123 -12.87 -35.65 -36.66
CA ASP A 123 -14.26 -35.90 -36.30
C ASP A 123 -15.12 -34.66 -36.59
N GLN A 124 -16.34 -34.85 -37.11
CA GLN A 124 -17.21 -33.74 -37.50
C GLN A 124 -18.11 -33.32 -36.32
N PHE A 125 -17.99 -32.05 -35.91
CA PHE A 125 -18.86 -31.45 -34.90
C PHE A 125 -20.27 -31.26 -35.47
N THR A 126 -21.25 -31.90 -34.84
CA THR A 126 -22.67 -31.93 -35.27
C THR A 126 -23.42 -30.67 -34.86
N ILE A 127 -23.09 -30.13 -33.68
CA ILE A 127 -23.66 -28.90 -33.13
C ILE A 127 -22.50 -27.95 -32.86
N VAL A 128 -22.51 -26.78 -33.50
CA VAL A 128 -21.46 -25.77 -33.37
C VAL A 128 -22.06 -24.48 -32.84
N PHE A 129 -21.50 -23.96 -31.74
CA PHE A 129 -21.94 -22.69 -31.17
C PHE A 129 -21.27 -21.50 -31.86
N THR A 130 -22.08 -20.70 -32.57
CA THR A 130 -21.66 -19.50 -33.28
C THR A 130 -21.99 -18.23 -32.51
N LYS A 131 -21.19 -17.17 -32.69
CA LYS A 131 -21.46 -15.85 -32.07
C LYS A 131 -22.80 -15.28 -32.55
N ASP A 132 -23.04 -15.38 -33.85
CA ASP A 132 -24.31 -14.98 -34.47
C ASP A 132 -25.43 -15.90 -33.98
N GLY A 133 -26.42 -15.31 -33.30
CA GLY A 133 -27.57 -16.05 -32.78
C GLY A 133 -27.26 -17.01 -31.63
N LYS A 134 -26.19 -16.77 -30.84
CA LYS A 134 -25.68 -17.69 -29.79
C LYS A 134 -26.72 -18.26 -28.80
N ARG A 135 -27.83 -17.56 -28.56
CA ARG A 135 -28.95 -18.00 -27.68
C ARG A 135 -30.10 -18.74 -28.39
N ASN A 136 -30.05 -18.81 -29.72
CA ASN A 136 -31.06 -19.47 -30.57
C ASN A 136 -30.67 -20.91 -30.95
N ILE A 137 -29.44 -21.32 -30.66
CA ILE A 137 -28.91 -22.65 -30.94
C ILE A 137 -29.60 -23.66 -30.01
N LYS A 138 -29.92 -24.85 -30.54
CA LYS A 138 -30.62 -25.93 -29.84
C LYS A 138 -29.94 -27.27 -30.03
N MET A 139 -29.83 -28.07 -28.96
CA MET A 139 -29.17 -29.38 -28.99
C MET A 139 -30.11 -30.53 -29.38
N GLY A 140 -31.40 -30.33 -29.12
CA GLY A 140 -32.44 -31.33 -29.30
C GLY A 140 -33.34 -31.42 -28.06
N PRO A 141 -34.61 -31.81 -28.24
CA PRO A 141 -35.64 -31.65 -27.21
C PRO A 141 -35.35 -32.39 -25.90
N GLU A 142 -34.60 -33.49 -25.91
CA GLU A 142 -34.21 -34.21 -24.69
C GLU A 142 -33.12 -33.50 -23.87
N PHE A 143 -32.20 -32.79 -24.53
CA PHE A 143 -31.10 -32.10 -23.87
C PHE A 143 -31.55 -30.71 -23.45
N ASP A 144 -32.28 -30.02 -24.33
CA ASP A 144 -32.89 -28.71 -24.07
C ASP A 144 -33.98 -28.78 -22.97
N ALA A 145 -34.51 -29.98 -22.65
CA ALA A 145 -35.41 -30.21 -21.51
C ALA A 145 -34.68 -30.20 -20.14
N ASP A 146 -33.39 -30.55 -20.10
CA ASP A 146 -32.61 -30.64 -18.87
C ASP A 146 -31.63 -29.47 -18.66
N PHE A 147 -31.11 -28.91 -19.75
CA PHE A 147 -30.04 -27.90 -19.70
C PHE A 147 -30.48 -26.51 -20.14
N ASP A 148 -29.95 -25.50 -19.43
CA ASP A 148 -29.64 -24.19 -20.00
C ASP A 148 -28.16 -24.14 -20.37
N TYR A 149 -27.80 -23.28 -21.31
CA TYR A 149 -26.41 -23.08 -21.72
C TYR A 149 -26.20 -21.71 -22.35
N GLU A 150 -24.99 -21.18 -22.22
CA GLU A 150 -24.59 -19.88 -22.73
C GLU A 150 -23.21 -20.01 -23.37
N TYR A 151 -23.06 -19.44 -24.56
CA TYR A 151 -21.79 -19.38 -25.27
C TYR A 151 -21.09 -18.06 -24.96
N VAL A 152 -19.98 -18.14 -24.23
CA VAL A 152 -19.13 -17.03 -23.82
C VAL A 152 -18.12 -16.74 -24.95
N ASP A 153 -18.62 -16.26 -26.10
CA ASP A 153 -17.81 -15.92 -27.28
C ASP A 153 -16.75 -14.83 -27.00
N GLY A 154 -16.97 -14.02 -25.95
CA GLY A 154 -16.01 -13.02 -25.49
C GLY A 154 -14.84 -13.60 -24.68
N HIS A 155 -14.88 -14.88 -24.32
CA HIS A 155 -13.79 -15.58 -23.64
C HIS A 155 -12.70 -16.02 -24.63
N ALA A 156 -11.43 -15.99 -24.22
CA ALA A 156 -10.26 -16.22 -25.08
C ALA A 156 -10.23 -17.62 -25.71
N ASN A 157 -10.79 -18.62 -25.03
CA ASN A 157 -10.90 -19.99 -25.54
C ASN A 157 -12.24 -20.28 -26.22
N LYS A 158 -13.17 -19.31 -26.30
CA LYS A 158 -14.55 -19.47 -26.78
C LYS A 158 -15.32 -20.56 -26.03
N GLU A 159 -15.78 -20.23 -24.84
CA GLU A 159 -16.23 -21.22 -23.86
C GLU A 159 -17.74 -21.42 -23.83
N LEU A 160 -18.16 -22.65 -23.55
CA LEU A 160 -19.54 -23.08 -23.35
C LEU A 160 -19.75 -23.43 -21.89
N VAL A 161 -20.74 -22.79 -21.27
CA VAL A 161 -21.14 -23.04 -19.88
C VAL A 161 -22.52 -23.67 -19.88
N PHE A 162 -22.69 -24.71 -19.07
CA PHE A 162 -23.91 -25.52 -19.01
C PHE A 162 -24.49 -25.53 -17.60
N TYR A 163 -25.80 -25.37 -17.50
CA TYR A 163 -26.56 -25.47 -16.25
C TYR A 163 -27.56 -26.64 -16.34
N TYR A 164 -27.27 -27.72 -15.62
CA TYR A 164 -28.14 -28.89 -15.48
C TYR A 164 -29.22 -28.60 -14.44
N ARG A 165 -30.43 -28.27 -14.90
CA ARG A 165 -31.56 -27.88 -14.03
C ARG A 165 -31.99 -28.95 -13.02
N PRO A 166 -32.08 -30.27 -13.34
CA PRO A 166 -32.64 -31.26 -12.42
C PRO A 166 -31.91 -31.37 -11.08
N ASP A 167 -30.57 -31.27 -11.09
CA ASP A 167 -29.75 -31.36 -9.87
C ASP A 167 -29.04 -30.02 -9.55
N LYS A 168 -29.43 -28.93 -10.23
CA LYS A 168 -28.88 -27.57 -10.07
C LYS A 168 -27.35 -27.46 -10.19
N VAL A 169 -26.76 -28.11 -11.21
CA VAL A 169 -25.30 -28.17 -11.39
C VAL A 169 -24.83 -27.28 -12.54
N LEU A 170 -23.91 -26.36 -12.27
CA LEU A 170 -23.16 -25.61 -13.27
C LEU A 170 -21.89 -26.39 -13.68
N ILE A 171 -21.61 -26.44 -14.99
CA ILE A 171 -20.44 -27.10 -15.58
C ILE A 171 -19.72 -26.07 -16.48
N GLU A 172 -18.44 -25.83 -16.21
CA GLU A 172 -17.57 -24.86 -16.89
C GLU A 172 -16.13 -25.37 -16.97
N ALA A 173 -15.26 -24.67 -17.72
CA ALA A 173 -13.93 -25.16 -18.08
C ALA A 173 -12.76 -24.28 -17.61
N ASP A 174 -12.62 -23.08 -18.19
CA ASP A 174 -11.55 -22.12 -17.94
C ASP A 174 -12.12 -20.78 -17.40
N LEU A 175 -13.44 -20.65 -17.23
CA LEU A 175 -14.12 -19.43 -16.76
C LEU A 175 -13.77 -19.12 -15.31
N MET A 176 -13.69 -20.15 -14.47
CA MET A 176 -13.23 -20.07 -13.10
C MET A 176 -12.27 -21.22 -12.77
N PHE A 177 -11.38 -20.98 -11.81
CA PHE A 177 -10.44 -21.97 -11.31
C PHE A 177 -10.63 -22.08 -9.80
N ASN A 178 -10.81 -23.30 -9.29
CA ASN A 178 -10.91 -23.55 -7.85
C ASN A 178 -9.68 -24.30 -7.31
N LEU A 179 -8.50 -23.71 -7.51
CA LEU A 179 -7.24 -24.31 -7.06
C LEU A 179 -7.06 -24.16 -5.53
N PRO A 180 -6.41 -25.13 -4.85
CA PRO A 180 -5.64 -26.27 -5.38
C PRO A 180 -6.49 -27.44 -5.90
N ALA A 181 -6.02 -28.08 -6.97
CA ALA A 181 -6.52 -29.35 -7.48
C ALA A 181 -6.09 -30.54 -6.57
N ILE A 182 -6.83 -30.77 -5.47
CA ILE A 182 -6.56 -31.83 -4.49
C ILE A 182 -7.12 -33.16 -4.99
N GLU A 183 -8.39 -33.22 -5.38
CA GLU A 183 -9.05 -34.45 -5.83
C GLU A 183 -8.32 -35.05 -7.05
N GLN A 184 -8.01 -34.20 -8.03
CA GLN A 184 -7.35 -34.54 -9.30
C GLN A 184 -5.91 -35.05 -9.13
N TYR A 185 -5.28 -34.82 -7.97
CA TYR A 185 -3.93 -35.32 -7.62
C TYR A 185 -3.94 -36.28 -6.42
N SER A 186 -5.10 -36.67 -5.91
CA SER A 186 -5.20 -37.47 -4.67
C SER A 186 -4.55 -38.85 -4.77
N LYS A 187 -4.65 -39.52 -5.93
CA LYS A 187 -4.01 -40.81 -6.24
C LYS A 187 -2.55 -40.70 -6.74
N VAL A 188 -2.02 -39.49 -6.91
CA VAL A 188 -0.64 -39.27 -7.40
C VAL A 188 0.35 -39.36 -6.22
N PRO A 189 1.54 -39.99 -6.35
CA PRO A 189 2.54 -40.01 -5.29
C PRO A 189 3.00 -38.60 -4.86
N ASP A 190 3.30 -38.40 -3.58
CA ASP A 190 3.52 -37.05 -3.02
C ASP A 190 4.60 -36.22 -3.74
N GLY A 191 5.70 -36.84 -4.16
CA GLY A 191 6.76 -36.18 -4.93
C GLY A 191 6.33 -35.67 -6.32
N GLN A 192 5.13 -36.05 -6.79
CA GLN A 192 4.54 -35.64 -8.07
C GLN A 192 3.30 -34.74 -7.92
N LYS A 193 2.86 -34.42 -6.70
CA LYS A 193 1.75 -33.48 -6.44
C LYS A 193 2.11 -32.00 -6.77
N PRO A 194 1.13 -31.07 -6.81
CA PRO A 194 1.39 -29.62 -6.94
C PRO A 194 2.21 -29.09 -5.75
N GLY A 195 3.28 -28.35 -6.01
CA GLY A 195 4.18 -27.93 -4.93
C GLY A 195 5.34 -27.00 -5.28
N GLY A 196 5.64 -26.80 -6.56
CA GLY A 196 6.68 -25.86 -7.00
C GLY A 196 6.30 -24.40 -6.69
N LEU A 197 7.28 -23.50 -6.70
CA LEU A 197 7.03 -22.07 -6.49
C LEU A 197 6.05 -21.49 -7.53
N ALA A 198 6.14 -21.96 -8.78
CA ALA A 198 5.21 -21.60 -9.85
C ALA A 198 3.79 -22.14 -9.59
N ASP A 199 3.63 -23.39 -9.13
CA ASP A 199 2.31 -23.94 -8.74
C ASP A 199 1.70 -23.11 -7.60
N LYS A 200 2.49 -22.76 -6.59
CA LYS A 200 2.03 -21.96 -5.43
C LYS A 200 1.60 -20.55 -5.83
N LEU A 201 2.34 -19.89 -6.72
CA LEU A 201 2.01 -18.55 -7.21
C LEU A 201 0.76 -18.59 -8.11
N PHE A 202 0.67 -19.54 -9.04
CA PHE A 202 -0.48 -19.68 -9.92
C PHE A 202 -1.76 -20.04 -9.15
N ARG A 203 -1.66 -20.95 -8.17
CA ARG A 203 -2.75 -21.26 -7.22
C ARG A 203 -3.20 -20.01 -6.44
N CYS A 204 -2.28 -19.18 -5.98
CA CYS A 204 -2.64 -17.95 -5.24
C CYS A 204 -3.36 -16.91 -6.11
N ALA A 205 -3.14 -16.93 -7.43
CA ALA A 205 -3.84 -16.07 -8.38
C ALA A 205 -5.20 -16.63 -8.81
N GLN A 206 -5.31 -17.95 -8.93
CA GLN A 206 -6.45 -18.70 -9.50
C GLN A 206 -7.16 -19.54 -8.42
N SER A 207 -7.50 -18.90 -7.30
CA SER A 207 -8.30 -19.48 -6.22
C SER A 207 -9.42 -18.48 -5.85
N PRO A 208 -10.65 -18.94 -5.55
CA PRO A 208 -11.75 -18.07 -5.16
C PRO A 208 -11.66 -17.57 -3.71
N ALA A 209 -10.63 -17.95 -2.95
CA ALA A 209 -10.46 -17.53 -1.56
C ALA A 209 -10.08 -16.03 -1.43
N GLY A 210 -10.74 -15.33 -0.49
CA GLY A 210 -10.59 -13.88 -0.29
C GLY A 210 -11.29 -13.06 -1.38
N ASP A 211 -10.85 -11.82 -1.61
CA ASP A 211 -11.46 -10.89 -2.58
C ASP A 211 -11.46 -11.38 -4.05
N ALA A 212 -10.82 -12.52 -4.34
CA ALA A 212 -10.57 -13.08 -5.66
C ALA A 212 -9.96 -12.08 -6.67
N THR A 213 -9.25 -11.04 -6.18
CA THR A 213 -8.81 -9.89 -7.00
C THR A 213 -7.92 -10.30 -8.17
N TRP A 214 -7.04 -11.28 -7.96
CA TRP A 214 -6.13 -11.76 -9.01
C TRP A 214 -6.86 -12.61 -10.06
N MET A 215 -7.85 -13.41 -9.67
CA MET A 215 -8.70 -14.15 -10.61
C MET A 215 -9.60 -13.20 -11.41
N LYS A 216 -10.21 -12.20 -10.75
CA LYS A 216 -10.96 -11.11 -11.41
C LYS A 216 -10.09 -10.34 -12.41
N ARG A 217 -8.82 -10.05 -12.07
CA ARG A 217 -7.84 -9.43 -12.98
C ARG A 217 -7.42 -10.35 -14.12
N PHE A 218 -7.16 -11.64 -13.85
CA PHE A 218 -6.85 -12.64 -14.88
C PHE A 218 -7.97 -12.70 -15.90
N ASN A 219 -9.22 -12.81 -15.44
CA ASN A 219 -10.39 -12.83 -16.29
C ASN A 219 -10.54 -11.52 -17.09
N TRP A 220 -10.31 -10.36 -16.48
CA TRP A 220 -10.47 -9.06 -17.16
C TRP A 220 -9.36 -8.70 -18.17
N TYR A 221 -8.12 -9.13 -17.94
CA TYR A 221 -6.95 -8.75 -18.74
C TYR A 221 -6.46 -9.84 -19.71
N LEU A 222 -6.71 -11.13 -19.41
CA LEU A 222 -6.18 -12.26 -20.20
C LEU A 222 -7.30 -13.11 -20.82
N ALA A 223 -8.41 -13.29 -20.11
CA ALA A 223 -9.50 -14.17 -20.53
C ALA A 223 -10.56 -13.44 -21.39
N ALA A 224 -11.00 -12.25 -21.01
CA ALA A 224 -12.03 -11.49 -21.73
C ALA A 224 -11.45 -10.72 -22.94
N ARG A 225 -11.62 -11.28 -24.15
CA ARG A 225 -11.23 -10.67 -25.43
C ARG A 225 -12.27 -9.64 -25.91
N ASP A 226 -13.55 -9.95 -25.73
CA ASP A 226 -14.67 -9.02 -25.94
C ASP A 226 -15.39 -8.87 -24.59
N ARG A 227 -15.02 -7.82 -23.84
CA ARG A 227 -15.51 -7.56 -22.48
C ARG A 227 -17.02 -7.31 -22.42
N ASN A 228 -17.60 -6.76 -23.49
CA ASN A 228 -19.04 -6.48 -23.54
C ASN A 228 -19.82 -7.78 -23.72
N SER A 229 -19.40 -8.62 -24.67
CA SER A 229 -20.03 -9.94 -24.88
C SER A 229 -19.79 -10.88 -23.69
N PHE A 230 -18.60 -10.84 -23.09
CA PHE A 230 -18.27 -11.58 -21.86
C PHE A 230 -19.20 -11.19 -20.70
N ASN A 231 -19.31 -9.89 -20.39
CA ASN A 231 -20.20 -9.40 -19.32
C ASN A 231 -21.68 -9.71 -19.57
N ASP A 232 -22.14 -9.70 -20.83
CA ASP A 232 -23.51 -10.09 -21.18
C ASP A 232 -23.77 -11.58 -20.90
N SER A 233 -22.82 -12.46 -21.24
CA SER A 233 -22.91 -13.89 -20.89
C SER A 233 -22.85 -14.15 -19.38
N ILE A 234 -21.96 -13.47 -18.64
CA ILE A 234 -21.89 -13.59 -17.18
C ILE A 234 -23.24 -13.22 -16.53
N ARG A 235 -23.92 -12.17 -17.01
CA ARG A 235 -25.25 -11.76 -16.52
C ARG A 235 -26.33 -12.80 -16.77
N VAL A 236 -26.21 -13.65 -17.79
CA VAL A 236 -27.15 -14.76 -18.03
C VAL A 236 -26.84 -15.92 -17.08
N ILE A 237 -25.57 -16.27 -16.91
CA ILE A 237 -25.13 -17.35 -16.02
C ILE A 237 -25.52 -17.06 -14.56
N ASP A 238 -25.36 -15.81 -14.11
CA ASP A 238 -25.75 -15.30 -12.78
C ASP A 238 -27.26 -15.49 -12.47
N GLN A 239 -28.11 -15.46 -13.51
CA GLN A 239 -29.56 -15.66 -13.35
C GLN A 239 -29.94 -17.14 -13.11
N TRP A 240 -29.07 -18.10 -13.42
CA TRP A 240 -29.34 -19.53 -13.24
C TRP A 240 -29.27 -19.97 -11.78
N ASP A 241 -30.14 -20.90 -11.37
CA ASP A 241 -30.33 -21.29 -9.96
C ASP A 241 -29.46 -22.49 -9.53
N PHE A 242 -28.15 -22.41 -9.77
CA PHE A 242 -27.20 -23.48 -9.46
C PHE A 242 -26.75 -23.48 -8.00
N ASP A 243 -26.75 -24.65 -7.37
CA ASP A 243 -26.27 -24.85 -5.99
C ASP A 243 -24.86 -25.49 -5.98
N THR A 244 -24.46 -26.14 -7.09
CA THR A 244 -23.17 -26.82 -7.26
C THR A 244 -22.47 -26.34 -8.53
N LEU A 245 -21.14 -26.15 -8.48
CA LEU A 245 -20.30 -25.76 -9.62
C LEU A 245 -19.13 -26.73 -9.79
N ILE A 246 -19.04 -27.33 -10.99
CA ILE A 246 -18.00 -28.28 -11.38
C ILE A 246 -17.06 -27.61 -12.41
N PRO A 247 -15.85 -27.18 -11.99
CA PRO A 247 -14.83 -26.67 -12.89
C PRO A 247 -14.01 -27.80 -13.52
N CYS A 248 -13.47 -27.61 -14.73
CA CYS A 248 -12.47 -28.54 -15.28
C CYS A 248 -11.15 -28.53 -14.47
N HIS A 249 -10.84 -27.43 -13.79
CA HIS A 249 -9.59 -27.20 -13.07
C HIS A 249 -9.82 -26.82 -11.59
N GLY A 250 -9.42 -27.69 -10.67
CA GLY A 250 -9.62 -27.51 -9.23
C GLY A 250 -10.78 -28.33 -8.63
N GLU A 251 -11.17 -27.97 -7.40
CA GLU A 251 -12.19 -28.69 -6.63
C GLU A 251 -13.62 -28.29 -7.03
N VAL A 252 -14.58 -29.20 -6.83
CA VAL A 252 -16.01 -28.89 -6.98
C VAL A 252 -16.48 -28.03 -5.80
N ILE A 253 -17.37 -27.08 -6.05
CA ILE A 253 -18.06 -26.30 -5.03
C ILE A 253 -19.47 -26.86 -4.89
N GLU A 254 -19.84 -27.36 -3.71
CA GLU A 254 -21.12 -28.06 -3.47
C GLU A 254 -21.95 -27.34 -2.41
N GLY A 255 -23.25 -27.16 -2.68
CA GLY A 255 -24.25 -26.68 -1.72
C GLY A 255 -24.33 -25.18 -1.51
N ASN A 256 -23.33 -24.40 -1.97
CA ASN A 256 -23.30 -22.94 -1.82
C ASN A 256 -22.67 -22.20 -3.01
N ALA A 257 -22.61 -22.82 -4.21
CA ALA A 257 -21.88 -22.29 -5.35
C ALA A 257 -22.35 -20.90 -5.81
N LYS A 258 -23.62 -20.55 -5.59
CA LYS A 258 -24.19 -19.22 -5.86
C LYS A 258 -24.08 -18.23 -4.68
N GLU A 259 -23.83 -18.70 -3.46
CA GLU A 259 -23.49 -17.85 -2.30
C GLU A 259 -22.01 -17.43 -2.32
N ALA A 260 -21.14 -18.20 -2.99
CA ALA A 260 -19.82 -17.73 -3.42
C ALA A 260 -19.89 -16.53 -4.41
N TRP A 261 -21.10 -16.13 -4.81
CA TRP A 261 -21.40 -14.98 -5.67
C TRP A 261 -22.34 -13.96 -5.00
N ASN A 262 -23.24 -14.39 -4.09
CA ASN A 262 -24.04 -13.55 -3.21
C ASN A 262 -23.49 -13.56 -1.78
N GLU A 263 -22.64 -12.59 -1.48
CA GLU A 263 -21.92 -12.50 -0.20
C GLU A 263 -22.84 -12.16 0.98
N TRP A 264 -22.89 -13.04 1.98
CA TRP A 264 -23.36 -12.69 3.33
C TRP A 264 -22.36 -11.74 3.98
N LEU A 265 -22.69 -10.44 4.02
CA LEU A 265 -21.86 -9.43 4.66
C LEU A 265 -21.88 -9.57 6.18
N GLU A 266 -20.90 -10.30 6.74
CA GLU A 266 -20.70 -10.39 8.19
C GLU A 266 -20.12 -9.08 8.73
N LEU A 267 -20.93 -8.35 9.50
CA LEU A 267 -20.49 -7.15 10.20
C LEU A 267 -19.88 -7.56 11.57
N PRO A 268 -18.81 -6.90 12.05
CA PRO A 268 -18.15 -7.22 13.33
C PRO A 268 -18.95 -6.69 14.54
N ILE A 269 -20.24 -7.02 14.60
CA ILE A 269 -21.19 -6.63 15.64
C ILE A 269 -22.17 -7.78 15.91
N THR A 270 -22.43 -8.09 17.18
CA THR A 270 -23.38 -9.15 17.55
C THR A 270 -24.80 -8.62 17.63
N TYR A 271 -25.81 -9.46 17.35
CA TYR A 271 -27.22 -9.10 17.52
C TYR A 271 -27.56 -8.61 18.94
N LYS A 272 -26.90 -9.17 19.97
CA LYS A 272 -27.05 -8.73 21.38
C LYS A 272 -26.57 -7.30 21.63
N SER A 273 -25.64 -6.78 20.82
CA SER A 273 -25.09 -5.42 20.95
C SER A 273 -25.83 -4.35 20.13
N LEU A 274 -26.87 -4.71 19.36
CA LEU A 274 -27.63 -3.78 18.55
C LEU A 274 -28.62 -2.95 19.40
N PRO A 275 -28.55 -1.60 19.40
CA PRO A 275 -29.57 -0.77 20.01
C PRO A 275 -30.85 -0.73 19.16
N ALA A 276 -32.02 -0.52 19.79
CA ALA A 276 -33.33 -0.51 19.12
C ALA A 276 -33.43 0.44 17.90
N ASN A 277 -32.62 1.50 17.86
CA ASN A 277 -32.61 2.47 16.77
C ASN A 277 -31.59 2.16 15.65
N ALA A 278 -30.95 0.98 15.66
CA ALA A 278 -29.94 0.59 14.68
C ALA A 278 -30.48 0.59 13.24
N ARG A 279 -29.61 0.99 12.29
CA ARG A 279 -29.93 1.07 10.86
C ARG A 279 -28.81 0.51 10.01
N LEU A 280 -29.18 -0.12 8.90
CA LEU A 280 -28.30 -0.60 7.86
C LEU A 280 -28.30 0.40 6.71
N ALA A 281 -27.13 1.00 6.42
CA ALA A 281 -26.93 1.98 5.36
C ALA A 281 -26.06 1.37 4.25
N ILE A 282 -26.56 1.39 3.01
CA ILE A 282 -25.92 0.74 1.86
C ILE A 282 -25.78 1.77 0.74
N THR A 283 -24.54 2.02 0.30
CA THR A 283 -24.25 2.87 -0.87
C THR A 283 -23.73 2.00 -2.01
N ILE A 284 -24.40 2.07 -3.15
CA ILE A 284 -23.99 1.42 -4.40
C ILE A 284 -23.04 2.39 -5.14
N TRP A 285 -21.89 1.89 -5.58
CA TRP A 285 -20.88 2.66 -6.29
C TRP A 285 -20.71 2.15 -7.72
N ASP A 286 -20.65 3.07 -8.68
CA ASP A 286 -20.27 2.83 -10.07
C ASP A 286 -18.76 3.11 -10.24
N LEU A 287 -18.03 2.18 -10.86
CA LEU A 287 -16.58 2.24 -11.00
C LEU A 287 -16.18 2.64 -12.42
N SER A 288 -16.17 3.96 -12.67
CA SER A 288 -15.86 4.55 -13.97
C SER A 288 -14.37 4.89 -14.10
N PRO A 289 -13.69 4.54 -15.22
CA PRO A 289 -12.25 4.73 -15.36
C PRO A 289 -11.83 6.20 -15.44
N THR A 290 -12.71 7.10 -15.89
CA THR A 290 -12.49 8.55 -15.90
C THR A 290 -13.41 9.20 -14.88
N GLY A 291 -12.98 9.19 -13.61
CA GLY A 291 -13.70 9.85 -12.52
C GLY A 291 -13.96 11.31 -12.87
N GLY A 292 -15.23 11.66 -13.06
CA GLY A 292 -15.65 13.04 -13.32
C GLY A 292 -15.42 13.95 -12.10
N LYS A 293 -15.83 15.21 -12.19
CA LYS A 293 -15.59 16.23 -11.14
C LYS A 293 -16.07 15.85 -9.73
N ASN A 294 -16.96 14.87 -9.61
CA ASN A 294 -17.57 14.40 -8.35
C ASN A 294 -17.10 12.99 -7.92
N ALA A 295 -16.07 12.42 -8.56
CA ALA A 295 -15.61 11.06 -8.26
C ALA A 295 -14.65 11.02 -7.07
N ILE A 296 -14.76 9.96 -6.26
CA ILE A 296 -13.79 9.62 -5.21
C ILE A 296 -12.89 8.53 -5.77
N GLY A 297 -11.73 8.93 -6.31
CA GLY A 297 -10.86 8.04 -7.08
C GLY A 297 -11.52 7.63 -8.41
N HIS A 298 -11.76 6.33 -8.58
CA HIS A 298 -12.48 5.78 -9.74
C HIS A 298 -13.96 5.49 -9.47
N ALA A 299 -14.49 5.89 -8.30
CA ALA A 299 -15.86 5.58 -7.88
C ALA A 299 -16.76 6.81 -7.92
N ILE A 300 -17.98 6.64 -8.45
CA ILE A 300 -19.08 7.61 -8.42
C ILE A 300 -20.24 6.93 -7.68
N PRO A 301 -20.92 7.56 -6.70
CA PRO A 301 -22.06 6.94 -6.04
C PRO A 301 -23.22 6.78 -7.02
N PHE A 302 -23.58 5.54 -7.34
CA PHE A 302 -24.77 5.23 -8.13
C PHE A 302 -26.05 5.60 -7.36
N GLY A 303 -26.07 5.27 -6.06
CA GLY A 303 -27.13 5.70 -5.14
C GLY A 303 -27.11 4.96 -3.81
N GLY A 304 -27.85 5.50 -2.83
CA GLY A 304 -27.82 5.06 -1.44
C GLY A 304 -29.19 4.69 -0.89
N THR A 305 -29.23 3.82 0.10
CA THR A 305 -30.45 3.42 0.81
C THR A 305 -30.18 3.12 2.29
N THR A 306 -31.12 3.44 3.17
CA THR A 306 -31.00 3.30 4.62
C THR A 306 -32.25 2.61 5.20
N LEU A 307 -32.08 1.40 5.74
CA LEU A 307 -33.14 0.55 6.33
C LEU A 307 -32.99 0.49 7.86
N PRO A 308 -34.07 0.67 8.66
CA PRO A 308 -34.04 0.37 10.09
C PRO A 308 -33.96 -1.15 10.34
N LEU A 309 -33.16 -1.59 11.31
CA LEU A 309 -33.02 -3.02 11.63
C LEU A 309 -34.14 -3.57 12.51
N PHE A 310 -34.85 -2.72 13.25
CA PHE A 310 -36.04 -3.07 14.02
C PHE A 310 -37.30 -2.47 13.37
N ASP A 311 -38.46 -3.10 13.59
CA ASP A 311 -39.77 -2.59 13.18
C ASP A 311 -40.44 -1.74 14.28
N ALA A 312 -41.72 -1.38 14.10
CA ALA A 312 -42.46 -0.54 15.04
C ALA A 312 -42.80 -1.27 16.35
N GLU A 313 -42.76 -2.59 16.32
CA GLU A 313 -43.02 -3.52 17.42
C GLU A 313 -41.71 -3.92 18.15
N ASN A 314 -40.59 -3.26 17.82
CA ASN A 314 -39.24 -3.55 18.31
C ASN A 314 -38.74 -4.98 18.01
N GLN A 315 -39.31 -5.65 17.01
CA GLN A 315 -38.80 -6.93 16.51
C GLN A 315 -37.73 -6.68 15.46
N ILE A 316 -36.74 -7.56 15.39
CA ILE A 316 -35.72 -7.46 14.35
C ILE A 316 -36.30 -7.83 12.98
N GLN A 317 -36.01 -7.01 11.97
CA GLN A 317 -36.45 -7.28 10.60
C GLN A 317 -35.72 -8.50 10.06
N LYS A 318 -36.50 -9.42 9.46
CA LYS A 318 -36.08 -10.74 9.00
C LYS A 318 -36.55 -11.01 7.57
N GLY A 319 -35.80 -11.83 6.84
CA GLY A 319 -36.08 -12.17 5.45
C GLY A 319 -35.90 -10.99 4.49
N ARG A 320 -36.51 -11.10 3.31
CA ARG A 320 -36.32 -10.17 2.19
C ARG A 320 -36.94 -8.79 2.44
N GLN A 321 -36.16 -7.74 2.19
CA GLN A 321 -36.61 -6.33 2.19
C GLN A 321 -36.32 -5.69 0.82
N LYS A 322 -37.28 -4.92 0.30
CA LYS A 322 -37.08 -4.05 -0.86
C LYS A 322 -36.75 -2.64 -0.39
N CYS A 323 -35.59 -2.15 -0.79
CA CYS A 323 -35.04 -0.87 -0.36
C CYS A 323 -34.98 0.10 -1.55
N LEU A 324 -35.63 1.27 -1.44
CA LEU A 324 -35.54 2.31 -2.47
C LEU A 324 -34.13 2.91 -2.50
N VAL A 325 -33.49 2.89 -3.68
CA VAL A 325 -32.17 3.47 -3.92
C VAL A 325 -32.32 4.90 -4.44
N HIS A 326 -31.70 5.84 -3.73
CA HIS A 326 -31.74 7.27 -4.05
C HIS A 326 -30.51 7.61 -4.89
N ARG A 327 -30.73 7.87 -6.19
CA ARG A 327 -29.66 8.04 -7.19
C ARG A 327 -28.72 9.19 -6.84
N ASN A 328 -27.43 9.03 -7.14
CA ASN A 328 -26.37 10.03 -6.96
C ASN A 328 -26.19 10.55 -5.50
N LYS A 329 -26.77 9.88 -4.50
CA LYS A 329 -26.73 10.27 -3.08
C LYS A 329 -26.17 9.13 -2.24
N HIS A 330 -25.27 9.42 -1.30
CA HIS A 330 -24.74 8.42 -0.36
C HIS A 330 -25.81 8.06 0.68
N ALA A 331 -25.79 6.82 1.18
CA ALA A 331 -26.65 6.44 2.30
C ALA A 331 -26.16 7.12 3.60
N ASP A 332 -27.03 7.87 4.26
CA ASP A 332 -26.65 8.70 5.42
C ASP A 332 -26.72 8.00 6.79
N GLY A 333 -27.39 6.83 6.88
CA GLY A 333 -27.52 6.06 8.11
C GLY A 333 -28.31 6.72 9.25
N THR A 334 -28.93 7.88 9.02
CA THR A 334 -29.54 8.69 10.08
C THR A 334 -30.99 8.29 10.41
N ALA A 335 -31.47 8.70 11.59
CA ALA A 335 -32.86 8.50 12.03
C ALA A 335 -33.90 9.16 11.09
N ASN A 336 -33.54 10.33 10.52
CA ASN A 336 -34.34 11.09 9.56
C ASN A 336 -33.68 11.03 8.17
N SER A 337 -33.35 9.83 7.70
CA SER A 337 -32.60 9.65 6.46
C SER A 337 -33.22 10.39 5.27
N THR A 338 -32.35 11.06 4.52
CA THR A 338 -32.60 11.58 3.18
C THR A 338 -32.65 10.46 2.13
N THR A 339 -32.16 9.26 2.49
CA THR A 339 -32.14 8.04 1.67
C THR A 339 -32.99 6.89 2.25
N PRO A 340 -34.25 7.09 2.66
CA PRO A 340 -35.00 6.05 3.36
C PRO A 340 -35.31 4.87 2.42
N ALA A 341 -35.04 3.65 2.88
CA ALA A 341 -35.35 2.41 2.17
C ALA A 341 -36.86 2.18 2.03
N LEU A 342 -37.63 2.59 3.05
CA LEU A 342 -39.09 2.45 3.13
C LEU A 342 -39.77 3.80 2.87
N VAL A 343 -40.66 3.85 1.87
CA VAL A 343 -41.39 5.07 1.52
C VAL A 343 -42.46 5.37 2.58
N THR A 344 -42.31 6.48 3.32
CA THR A 344 -43.28 6.86 4.35
C THR A 344 -44.55 7.48 3.75
N ASN A 345 -45.71 7.16 4.35
CA ASN A 345 -47.03 7.62 3.88
C ASN A 345 -47.20 9.16 3.82
N LYS A 346 -46.28 9.97 4.37
CA LYS A 346 -46.33 11.44 4.27
C LYS A 346 -46.12 11.99 2.85
N ARG A 347 -45.41 11.28 1.95
CA ARG A 347 -45.35 11.70 0.52
C ARG A 347 -46.68 11.51 -0.21
N ARG A 348 -47.53 10.58 0.26
CA ARG A 348 -48.84 10.26 -0.33
C ARG A 348 -49.85 11.42 -0.19
N THR A 349 -49.71 12.25 0.85
CA THR A 349 -50.55 13.44 1.10
C THR A 349 -50.06 14.70 0.38
N SER A 350 -48.74 14.86 0.18
CA SER A 350 -48.21 16.02 -0.55
C SER A 350 -48.58 16.03 -2.04
N LEU A 351 -48.85 14.85 -2.62
CA LEU A 351 -49.32 14.70 -4.00
C LEU A 351 -50.84 14.89 -4.16
N GLN A 352 -51.63 14.98 -3.07
CA GLN A 352 -53.08 15.18 -3.15
C GLN A 352 -53.49 16.64 -3.38
N ASN A 353 -52.64 17.61 -3.03
CA ASN A 353 -52.96 19.05 -3.12
C ASN A 353 -52.43 19.74 -4.40
N GLY A 354 -51.94 18.97 -5.38
CA GLY A 354 -51.15 19.45 -6.52
C GLY A 354 -51.69 19.16 -7.91
N GLY A 355 -53.01 19.01 -8.09
CA GLY A 355 -53.67 19.03 -9.41
C GLY A 355 -53.58 17.76 -10.27
N GLY A 356 -54.75 17.19 -10.61
CA GLY A 356 -54.90 16.18 -11.67
C GLY A 356 -55.01 14.72 -11.17
N GLN A 357 -56.24 14.19 -11.14
CA GLN A 357 -56.49 12.79 -10.79
C GLN A 357 -56.07 11.82 -11.91
N PHE A 358 -55.07 10.99 -11.65
CA PHE A 358 -54.99 9.62 -12.20
C PHE A 358 -54.48 8.68 -11.10
N PHE A 359 -55.39 7.90 -10.51
CA PHE A 359 -55.04 6.89 -9.51
C PHE A 359 -54.58 5.59 -10.20
N ASP A 360 -53.32 5.19 -9.98
CA ASP A 360 -52.86 3.85 -10.35
C ASP A 360 -53.32 2.83 -9.30
N LYS A 361 -54.52 2.26 -9.54
CA LYS A 361 -55.09 1.20 -8.69
C LYS A 361 -54.25 -0.08 -8.70
N ASP A 362 -53.54 -0.36 -9.79
CA ASP A 362 -52.76 -1.59 -9.93
C ASP A 362 -51.54 -1.54 -8.99
N ALA A 363 -50.92 -0.37 -8.82
CA ALA A 363 -49.82 -0.16 -7.87
C ALA A 363 -50.23 -0.37 -6.39
N GLU A 364 -51.43 0.07 -5.99
CA GLU A 364 -51.94 -0.17 -4.63
C GLU A 364 -52.31 -1.64 -4.40
N GLU A 365 -52.85 -2.31 -5.42
CA GLU A 365 -53.17 -3.74 -5.34
C GLU A 365 -51.89 -4.60 -5.26
N MET A 366 -50.81 -4.22 -5.97
CA MET A 366 -49.50 -4.86 -5.88
C MET A 366 -48.87 -4.73 -4.47
N ASP A 367 -48.87 -3.54 -3.85
CA ASP A 367 -48.37 -3.34 -2.47
C ASP A 367 -49.16 -4.15 -1.44
N ARG A 368 -50.49 -4.30 -1.64
CA ARG A 368 -51.32 -5.17 -0.81
C ARG A 368 -50.99 -6.66 -1.00
N MET A 369 -50.79 -7.11 -2.25
CA MET A 369 -50.44 -8.50 -2.54
C MET A 369 -49.04 -8.86 -2.02
N GLU A 370 -48.07 -7.95 -2.13
CA GLU A 370 -46.72 -8.16 -1.61
C GLU A 370 -46.68 -8.35 -0.08
N LYS A 371 -47.52 -7.60 0.66
CA LYS A 371 -47.72 -7.80 2.10
C LYS A 371 -48.32 -9.17 2.45
N LEU A 372 -49.14 -9.75 1.56
CA LEU A 372 -49.69 -11.10 1.73
C LEU A 372 -48.65 -12.18 1.39
N PHE A 373 -47.82 -11.97 0.36
CA PHE A 373 -46.66 -12.82 0.08
C PHE A 373 -45.72 -12.92 1.27
N LYS A 374 -45.35 -11.78 1.88
CA LYS A 374 -44.48 -11.78 3.07
C LYS A 374 -45.07 -12.59 4.23
N LYS A 375 -46.40 -12.60 4.40
CA LYS A 375 -47.09 -13.46 5.40
C LYS A 375 -47.10 -14.94 5.04
N HIS A 376 -47.20 -15.29 3.76
CA HIS A 376 -47.07 -16.66 3.27
C HIS A 376 -45.64 -17.20 3.45
N GLU A 377 -44.63 -16.42 3.07
CA GLU A 377 -43.20 -16.75 3.27
C GLU A 377 -42.81 -16.88 4.75
N MET A 378 -43.47 -16.15 5.65
CA MET A 378 -43.31 -16.26 7.11
C MET A 378 -44.12 -17.41 7.74
N GLY A 379 -44.91 -18.16 6.97
CA GLY A 379 -45.75 -19.25 7.47
C GLY A 379 -47.00 -18.82 8.24
N GLU A 380 -47.36 -17.53 8.22
CA GLU A 380 -48.62 -17.03 8.81
C GLU A 380 -49.85 -17.37 7.96
N ILE A 381 -49.64 -17.73 6.69
CA ILE A 381 -50.68 -18.24 5.79
C ILE A 381 -50.37 -19.71 5.51
N GLN A 382 -51.36 -20.58 5.67
CA GLN A 382 -51.20 -22.01 5.42
C GLN A 382 -50.88 -22.26 3.94
N ARG A 383 -49.72 -22.89 3.69
CA ARG A 383 -49.23 -23.23 2.35
C ARG A 383 -50.12 -24.29 1.70
N VAL A 384 -50.53 -24.03 0.45
CA VAL A 384 -51.37 -24.91 -0.37
C VAL A 384 -50.82 -24.86 -1.80
N ASP A 385 -49.85 -25.72 -2.10
CA ASP A 385 -48.94 -25.56 -3.26
C ASP A 385 -49.64 -25.31 -4.61
N TRP A 386 -50.77 -25.97 -4.88
CA TRP A 386 -51.51 -25.80 -6.15
C TRP A 386 -52.21 -24.44 -6.24
N LEU A 387 -52.70 -23.91 -5.11
CA LEU A 387 -53.37 -22.61 -5.04
C LEU A 387 -52.33 -21.50 -5.06
N ASP A 388 -51.23 -21.68 -4.33
CA ASP A 388 -50.09 -20.77 -4.27
C ASP A 388 -49.50 -20.57 -5.67
N GLN A 389 -49.24 -21.64 -6.44
CA GLN A 389 -48.77 -21.54 -7.82
C GLN A 389 -49.71 -20.75 -8.76
N MET A 390 -51.03 -20.83 -8.57
CA MET A 390 -51.98 -20.02 -9.32
C MET A 390 -51.94 -18.54 -8.91
N VAL A 391 -51.86 -18.26 -7.59
CA VAL A 391 -51.74 -16.91 -7.05
C VAL A 391 -50.43 -16.26 -7.55
N PHE A 392 -49.33 -17.00 -7.54
CA PHE A 392 -48.02 -16.53 -7.99
C PHE A 392 -48.01 -16.18 -9.48
N ARG A 393 -48.55 -17.06 -10.35
CA ARG A 393 -48.74 -16.76 -11.78
C ARG A 393 -49.68 -15.58 -12.05
N SER A 394 -50.72 -15.42 -11.23
CA SER A 394 -51.64 -14.27 -11.33
C SER A 394 -50.95 -12.97 -10.95
N PHE A 395 -50.11 -13.00 -9.91
CA PHE A 395 -49.30 -11.88 -9.44
C PHE A 395 -48.24 -11.44 -10.47
N GLU A 396 -47.47 -12.38 -11.03
CA GLU A 396 -46.54 -12.08 -12.14
C GLU A 396 -47.24 -11.40 -13.32
N LYS A 397 -48.41 -11.94 -13.71
CA LYS A 397 -49.20 -11.41 -14.83
C LYS A 397 -49.71 -9.98 -14.56
N LYS A 398 -50.14 -9.67 -13.33
CA LYS A 398 -50.51 -8.32 -12.90
C LYS A 398 -49.30 -7.37 -12.84
N GLY A 399 -48.16 -7.82 -12.29
CA GLY A 399 -46.92 -7.04 -12.27
C GLY A 399 -46.45 -6.66 -13.69
N LEU A 400 -46.54 -7.59 -14.65
CA LEU A 400 -46.23 -7.31 -16.06
C LEU A 400 -47.20 -6.33 -16.72
N GLN A 401 -48.47 -6.26 -16.26
CA GLN A 401 -49.44 -5.28 -16.75
C GLN A 401 -49.12 -3.88 -16.18
N ALA A 402 -48.90 -3.75 -14.87
CA ALA A 402 -48.57 -2.48 -14.22
C ALA A 402 -47.29 -1.82 -14.77
N ALA A 403 -46.26 -2.62 -15.08
CA ALA A 403 -45.04 -2.15 -15.73
C ALA A 403 -45.31 -1.62 -17.16
N LYS A 404 -46.20 -2.27 -17.92
CA LYS A 404 -46.57 -1.86 -19.28
C LYS A 404 -47.43 -0.60 -19.31
N SER A 405 -48.34 -0.39 -18.35
CA SER A 405 -49.08 0.88 -18.23
C SER A 405 -48.17 2.04 -17.87
N SER A 406 -47.24 1.84 -16.91
CA SER A 406 -46.24 2.85 -16.53
C SER A 406 -45.36 3.28 -17.71
N MET A 407 -44.80 2.35 -18.49
CA MET A 407 -44.00 2.68 -19.68
C MET A 407 -44.81 3.45 -20.75
N LYS A 408 -46.08 3.09 -20.98
CA LYS A 408 -46.95 3.81 -21.92
C LYS A 408 -47.21 5.26 -21.48
N MET A 409 -47.27 5.52 -20.17
CA MET A 409 -47.47 6.87 -19.65
C MET A 409 -46.21 7.73 -19.81
N LEU A 410 -45.02 7.17 -19.57
CA LEU A 410 -43.72 7.81 -19.83
C LEU A 410 -43.53 8.18 -21.32
N GLN A 411 -43.82 7.25 -22.25
CA GLN A 411 -43.76 7.53 -23.69
C GLN A 411 -44.70 8.67 -24.12
N ARG A 412 -45.86 8.80 -23.46
CA ARG A 412 -46.84 9.84 -23.75
C ARG A 412 -46.42 11.23 -23.24
N LEU A 413 -45.62 11.28 -22.18
CA LEU A 413 -45.01 12.52 -21.66
C LEU A 413 -43.82 12.96 -22.53
N GLN A 414 -43.01 12.02 -23.02
CA GLN A 414 -41.91 12.34 -23.95
C GLN A 414 -42.40 12.93 -25.27
N ALA A 415 -43.54 12.45 -25.79
CA ALA A 415 -44.14 12.96 -27.03
C ALA A 415 -44.74 14.39 -26.93
N LEU A 416 -44.82 14.98 -25.72
CA LEU A 416 -45.37 16.33 -25.51
C LEU A 416 -44.30 17.44 -25.43
N ASN A 417 -43.01 17.07 -25.37
CA ASN A 417 -41.90 18.01 -25.12
C ASN A 417 -40.98 18.23 -26.33
N GLY A 418 -41.40 17.85 -27.54
CA GLY A 418 -40.57 17.91 -28.75
C GLY A 418 -41.26 18.56 -29.94
N ASP A 419 -41.33 19.89 -29.95
CA ASP A 419 -41.55 20.73 -31.14
C ASP A 419 -41.13 22.18 -30.83
N GLY A 420 -40.30 22.80 -31.67
CA GLY A 420 -39.87 24.21 -31.52
C GLY A 420 -38.45 24.51 -32.03
N ASP A 421 -38.35 24.94 -33.28
CA ASP A 421 -37.12 25.33 -33.99
C ASP A 421 -37.07 26.87 -34.20
N GLY A 422 -35.88 27.50 -34.31
CA GLY A 422 -35.75 28.93 -34.63
C GLY A 422 -34.49 29.69 -34.15
N ASP A 423 -33.93 30.53 -35.03
CA ASP A 423 -32.66 31.28 -34.90
C ASP A 423 -32.67 32.56 -34.03
N ALA A 424 -31.47 33.02 -33.59
CA ALA A 424 -30.87 34.36 -33.86
C ALA A 424 -30.08 35.08 -32.71
N GLU A 425 -28.84 35.48 -33.06
CA GLU A 425 -28.00 36.64 -32.66
C GLU A 425 -27.80 37.20 -31.22
N ARG A 426 -26.50 37.35 -30.88
CA ARG A 426 -25.77 38.48 -30.20
C ARG A 426 -26.49 39.40 -29.19
N SER A 427 -25.90 39.56 -27.99
CA SER A 427 -25.00 40.68 -27.61
C SER A 427 -24.64 40.71 -26.10
N GLU A 428 -23.61 41.46 -25.71
CA GLU A 428 -23.07 41.58 -24.34
C GLU A 428 -23.86 42.58 -23.45
N ASN A 429 -24.00 42.28 -22.15
CA ASN A 429 -23.62 43.17 -21.02
C ASN A 429 -24.07 42.64 -19.63
N GLY A 430 -23.37 43.05 -18.56
CA GLY A 430 -23.99 43.28 -17.25
C GLY A 430 -23.79 42.24 -16.13
N ARG A 431 -22.78 42.48 -15.29
CA ARG A 431 -22.45 41.79 -14.02
C ARG A 431 -23.64 41.57 -13.05
N GLY A 432 -23.70 40.40 -12.39
CA GLY A 432 -24.45 40.23 -11.13
C GLY A 432 -24.53 38.79 -10.58
N ASN A 433 -24.01 38.56 -9.37
CA ASN A 433 -24.18 37.37 -8.48
C ASN A 433 -24.37 35.97 -9.11
N GLY A 434 -23.27 35.21 -9.20
CA GLY A 434 -23.31 33.76 -9.44
C GLY A 434 -23.56 32.94 -8.17
N ASN A 435 -24.83 32.80 -7.76
CA ASN A 435 -25.28 31.61 -7.00
C ASN A 435 -25.84 30.62 -8.02
N GLY A 436 -24.97 29.74 -8.54
CA GLY A 436 -25.38 28.69 -9.49
C GLY A 436 -26.23 27.63 -8.82
N VAL A 437 -27.53 27.61 -9.16
CA VAL A 437 -28.43 26.48 -8.91
C VAL A 437 -28.56 25.75 -10.24
N ASP A 438 -27.68 24.78 -10.47
CA ASP A 438 -27.65 24.00 -11.70
C ASP A 438 -28.26 22.59 -11.45
N ASP A 439 -29.30 22.28 -12.23
CA ASP A 439 -29.71 20.96 -12.72
C ASP A 439 -29.96 19.77 -11.74
N GLU A 440 -31.09 19.80 -11.01
CA GLU A 440 -31.85 18.57 -10.65
C GLU A 440 -33.13 18.48 -11.51
N LYS A 441 -33.08 17.90 -12.73
CA LYS A 441 -34.31 17.60 -13.51
C LYS A 441 -34.20 16.56 -14.66
N SER A 442 -33.66 15.36 -14.40
CA SER A 442 -33.77 14.24 -15.37
C SER A 442 -33.67 12.81 -14.80
N ASP A 443 -34.13 12.54 -13.58
CA ASP A 443 -33.87 11.26 -12.87
C ASP A 443 -35.12 10.53 -12.32
N ASP A 444 -36.15 10.34 -13.16
CA ASP A 444 -37.39 9.60 -12.82
C ASP A 444 -37.33 8.08 -13.10
N ALA A 445 -36.21 7.44 -12.74
CA ALA A 445 -36.09 5.98 -12.70
C ALA A 445 -35.89 5.51 -11.24
N ALA A 446 -36.93 4.91 -10.65
CA ALA A 446 -36.87 4.40 -9.28
C ALA A 446 -36.12 3.06 -9.22
N PHE A 447 -34.89 3.08 -8.70
CA PHE A 447 -34.07 1.88 -8.50
C PHE A 447 -34.40 1.20 -7.17
N LEU A 448 -34.44 -0.13 -7.16
CA LEU A 448 -34.74 -0.94 -5.98
C LEU A 448 -33.59 -1.92 -5.71
N LEU A 449 -33.10 -1.94 -4.47
CA LEU A 449 -32.17 -2.93 -3.95
C LEU A 449 -32.96 -3.97 -3.13
N ASN A 450 -32.86 -5.24 -3.50
CA ASN A 450 -33.33 -6.33 -2.65
C ASN A 450 -32.20 -6.71 -1.69
N ILE A 451 -32.50 -6.81 -0.39
CA ILE A 451 -31.59 -7.39 0.59
C ILE A 451 -32.31 -8.50 1.36
N GLU A 452 -31.57 -9.48 1.87
CA GLU A 452 -32.10 -10.50 2.78
C GLU A 452 -31.44 -10.37 4.16
N LEU A 453 -32.26 -10.40 5.21
CA LEU A 453 -31.81 -10.38 6.59
C LEU A 453 -31.98 -11.77 7.22
N PRO A 454 -31.09 -12.20 8.13
CA PRO A 454 -31.16 -13.52 8.75
C PRO A 454 -32.53 -13.82 9.39
N ARG A 455 -32.89 -15.10 9.36
CA ARG A 455 -34.15 -15.61 9.91
C ARG A 455 -33.86 -16.26 11.27
N PHE A 456 -34.74 -16.01 12.23
CA PHE A 456 -34.68 -16.59 13.57
C PHE A 456 -35.95 -17.41 13.82
N ASP A 457 -35.81 -18.55 14.49
CA ASP A 457 -36.93 -19.46 14.83
C ASP A 457 -38.00 -18.78 15.70
N PHE A 458 -37.59 -17.78 16.49
CA PHE A 458 -38.45 -16.97 17.35
C PHE A 458 -38.29 -15.48 17.01
N PRO A 459 -39.35 -14.66 17.19
CA PRO A 459 -39.23 -13.21 17.11
C PRO A 459 -38.19 -12.68 18.11
N VAL A 460 -37.09 -12.12 17.61
CA VAL A 460 -36.09 -11.45 18.45
C VAL A 460 -36.56 -10.02 18.70
N VAL A 461 -37.03 -9.77 19.92
CA VAL A 461 -37.50 -8.45 20.38
C VAL A 461 -36.37 -7.75 21.13
N PHE A 462 -36.21 -6.45 20.92
CA PHE A 462 -35.33 -5.63 21.76
C PHE A 462 -35.89 -5.51 23.18
N ALA A 463 -35.05 -5.69 24.20
CA ALA A 463 -35.40 -5.51 25.59
C ALA A 463 -34.25 -4.84 26.36
N ASP A 464 -34.55 -3.75 27.08
CA ASP A 464 -33.66 -3.24 28.12
C ASP A 464 -33.68 -4.22 29.30
N HIS A 465 -32.50 -4.74 29.64
CA HIS A 465 -32.28 -5.64 30.78
C HIS A 465 -31.88 -4.77 32.00
N GLU A 466 -32.42 -4.94 33.21
CA GLU A 466 -32.28 -3.94 34.32
C GLU A 466 -31.11 -4.21 35.31
N TYR A 467 -30.38 -3.17 35.78
CA TYR A 467 -29.31 -3.34 36.81
C TYR A 467 -29.94 -3.28 38.21
N GLY A 468 -29.55 -4.22 39.08
CA GLY A 468 -29.92 -4.15 40.50
C GLY A 468 -29.34 -2.90 41.19
N PRO A 469 -30.06 -2.28 42.15
CA PRO A 469 -29.64 -1.03 42.77
C PRO A 469 -28.37 -1.18 43.63
N PRO A 470 -27.43 -0.22 43.59
CA PRO A 470 -26.26 -0.21 44.46
C PRO A 470 -26.64 0.10 45.94
N PRO A 471 -25.83 -0.34 46.92
CA PRO A 471 -26.16 -0.18 48.34
C PRO A 471 -26.17 1.29 48.82
N ILE A 472 -26.96 1.54 49.86
CA ILE A 472 -27.55 2.82 50.28
C ILE A 472 -26.55 3.85 50.90
N SER A 473 -25.25 3.73 50.64
CA SER A 473 -24.24 4.68 51.12
C SER A 473 -24.05 5.93 50.23
N ALA A 474 -24.77 6.03 49.11
CA ALA A 474 -24.84 7.24 48.28
C ALA A 474 -26.15 8.01 48.55
N LEU A 475 -26.07 9.15 49.23
CA LEU A 475 -27.01 10.30 49.28
C LEU A 475 -26.55 11.20 50.44
N LYS A 476 -25.99 12.41 50.26
CA LYS A 476 -26.62 13.70 49.86
C LYS A 476 -25.59 14.84 50.11
N PRO A 477 -25.87 16.13 49.80
CA PRO A 477 -26.74 16.68 48.73
C PRO A 477 -26.01 17.76 47.89
N LEU A 478 -26.50 18.05 46.68
CA LEU A 478 -26.14 19.26 45.92
C LEU A 478 -26.89 20.49 46.46
N SER A 479 -26.27 21.69 46.39
CA SER A 479 -26.96 22.94 46.75
C SER A 479 -26.50 24.18 45.95
N ALA A 480 -27.45 24.71 45.17
CA ALA A 480 -27.88 26.12 45.17
C ALA A 480 -27.08 27.26 44.50
N SER A 481 -26.02 27.05 43.70
CA SER A 481 -25.51 28.12 42.79
C SER A 481 -24.63 27.59 41.64
N GLN A 482 -25.12 27.12 40.48
CA GLN A 482 -26.41 27.29 39.81
C GLN A 482 -26.92 28.73 39.67
N ALA A 483 -25.98 29.64 39.37
CA ALA A 483 -26.21 30.92 38.69
C ALA A 483 -24.87 31.34 38.05
N THR A 484 -24.46 30.84 36.88
CA THR A 484 -25.20 30.84 35.61
C THR A 484 -24.94 29.61 34.73
N LEU A 485 -25.92 28.72 34.64
CA LEU A 485 -26.18 27.84 33.49
C LEU A 485 -27.46 28.40 32.80
N PRO A 486 -27.66 28.21 31.48
CA PRO A 486 -28.17 26.93 30.95
C PRO A 486 -27.42 26.44 29.68
N HIS A 487 -27.41 25.15 29.32
CA HIS A 487 -28.18 24.01 29.85
C HIS A 487 -27.32 22.74 30.00
N HIS A 488 -27.88 21.75 30.71
CA HIS A 488 -27.20 20.55 31.20
C HIS A 488 -27.17 19.38 30.20
N GLN A 489 -26.23 18.45 30.45
CA GLN A 489 -26.34 17.05 30.04
C GLN A 489 -27.57 16.38 30.70
N PRO A 490 -28.38 15.60 29.96
CA PRO A 490 -29.19 14.53 30.53
C PRO A 490 -28.36 13.24 30.59
N GLU A 491 -28.20 12.67 31.78
CA GLU A 491 -27.62 11.34 31.97
C GLU A 491 -28.54 10.24 31.45
N VAL A 492 -27.96 9.12 31.03
CA VAL A 492 -28.65 7.83 30.92
C VAL A 492 -27.88 6.81 31.75
N GLN A 493 -28.52 6.34 32.80
CA GLN A 493 -28.24 5.05 33.43
C GLN A 493 -29.50 4.19 33.30
N PHE A 494 -29.46 2.87 33.26
CA PHE A 494 -28.50 1.90 32.69
C PHE A 494 -29.15 0.52 32.92
N GLY A 495 -28.81 -0.46 32.11
CA GLY A 495 -29.28 -1.83 32.26
C GLY A 495 -28.28 -2.86 31.69
N PRO A 496 -28.04 -4.06 32.29
CA PRO A 496 -26.91 -4.90 31.93
C PRO A 496 -26.98 -5.44 30.50
N GLY A 497 -26.28 -4.74 29.61
CA GLY A 497 -25.99 -5.18 28.26
C GLY A 497 -26.17 -4.13 27.17
N ILE A 498 -26.66 -2.93 27.46
CA ILE A 498 -27.02 -1.95 26.41
C ILE A 498 -26.47 -0.54 26.69
N ASN A 499 -26.02 0.11 25.61
CA ASN A 499 -25.31 1.41 25.51
C ASN A 499 -23.81 1.28 25.81
N SER A 500 -22.92 0.92 24.87
CA SER A 500 -22.86 1.04 23.39
C SER A 500 -22.46 2.42 22.81
N ALA A 501 -21.22 2.48 22.27
CA ALA A 501 -20.68 3.25 21.11
C ALA A 501 -21.08 4.72 20.78
N GLY A 502 -20.13 5.66 20.91
CA GLY A 502 -20.19 7.06 20.41
C GLY A 502 -19.17 8.03 21.01
N LYS A 503 -19.21 9.37 20.88
CA LYS A 503 -20.11 10.43 20.33
C LYS A 503 -19.29 11.75 20.34
N GLY A 504 -19.33 12.62 19.34
CA GLY A 504 -18.46 13.84 19.24
C GLY A 504 -18.88 15.06 20.10
N PRO A 505 -18.25 16.26 19.95
CA PRO A 505 -17.95 16.89 18.65
C PRO A 505 -16.63 17.69 18.53
N ASP A 506 -15.68 17.25 17.70
CA ASP A 506 -15.37 17.99 16.45
C ASP A 506 -16.47 18.03 15.36
N GLY A 507 -17.25 16.99 15.07
CA GLY A 507 -16.99 15.57 15.28
C GLY A 507 -18.27 14.78 15.53
N LEU A 508 -18.31 13.54 15.02
CA LEU A 508 -19.00 12.34 15.55
C LEU A 508 -20.40 12.50 16.24
N SER A 509 -21.21 13.53 15.95
CA SER A 509 -22.38 13.83 16.80
C SER A 509 -23.55 14.53 16.11
N ALA A 510 -24.21 13.79 15.23
CA ALA A 510 -25.62 13.52 15.48
C ALA A 510 -25.74 12.15 16.18
N ARG A 511 -25.61 12.15 17.52
CA ARG A 511 -26.14 11.09 18.39
C ARG A 511 -25.77 9.61 18.10
N LEU A 512 -24.52 9.36 17.72
CA LEU A 512 -23.78 8.26 18.35
C LEU A 512 -23.88 8.34 19.90
N ILE A 513 -23.64 7.30 20.68
CA ILE A 513 -23.87 7.25 22.15
C ILE A 513 -22.57 7.14 22.97
N LYS A 514 -22.10 8.25 23.55
CA LYS A 514 -20.94 8.30 24.46
C LYS A 514 -21.23 7.48 25.71
N VAL A 515 -20.79 6.22 25.69
CA VAL A 515 -20.25 5.62 26.90
C VAL A 515 -19.05 6.49 27.26
N TYR A 516 -19.18 7.25 28.34
CA TYR A 516 -18.02 7.82 29.00
C TYR A 516 -17.32 6.66 29.71
N ASP A 517 -16.51 5.95 28.96
CA ASP A 517 -15.45 5.14 29.53
C ASP A 517 -14.33 6.12 29.90
N PRO A 518 -14.06 6.37 31.19
CA PRO A 518 -13.01 7.29 31.63
C PRO A 518 -11.60 6.81 31.29
N GLU A 519 -11.47 5.62 30.69
CA GLU A 519 -10.24 4.88 30.52
C GLU A 519 -9.92 4.60 29.03
N VAL A 520 -10.92 4.45 28.16
CA VAL A 520 -10.73 4.40 26.69
C VAL A 520 -10.19 5.73 26.17
N GLY A 521 -8.98 5.67 25.60
CA GLY A 521 -8.22 6.83 25.14
C GLY A 521 -7.09 7.24 26.10
N GLN A 522 -7.01 6.67 27.30
CA GLN A 522 -5.74 6.65 28.02
C GLN A 522 -4.79 5.70 27.28
N ARG A 523 -3.56 6.16 26.99
CA ARG A 523 -2.49 5.31 26.41
C ARG A 523 -2.11 4.14 27.33
N ASP A 524 -2.40 4.28 28.63
CA ASP A 524 -2.11 3.29 29.66
C ASP A 524 -3.35 2.43 29.96
N ASN A 525 -3.14 1.12 30.17
CA ASN A 525 -4.13 0.20 30.72
C ASN A 525 -4.68 0.77 32.04
N PRO A 526 -5.99 0.73 32.33
CA PRO A 526 -6.54 1.48 33.45
C PRO A 526 -6.24 0.87 34.82
N ALA A 527 -6.10 -0.46 34.86
CA ALA A 527 -5.59 -1.17 36.03
C ALA A 527 -4.14 -0.77 36.32
N GLU A 528 -3.32 -0.57 35.28
CA GLU A 528 -1.95 -0.06 35.39
C GLU A 528 -1.93 1.43 35.75
N ALA A 529 -2.79 2.27 35.17
CA ALA A 529 -2.89 3.69 35.51
C ALA A 529 -3.35 3.87 36.98
N LYS A 530 -4.25 3.02 37.47
CA LYS A 530 -4.66 2.96 38.87
C LYS A 530 -3.54 2.41 39.76
N HIS A 531 -2.84 1.34 39.36
CA HIS A 531 -1.68 0.81 40.08
C HIS A 531 -0.59 1.87 40.21
N ARG A 532 -0.19 2.48 39.09
CA ARG A 532 0.76 3.58 38.97
C ARG A 532 0.36 4.76 39.86
N ARG A 533 -0.89 5.22 39.78
CA ARG A 533 -1.41 6.28 40.68
C ARG A 533 -1.35 5.86 42.15
N LEU A 534 -1.65 4.62 42.52
CA LEU A 534 -1.55 4.13 43.92
C LEU A 534 -0.08 4.03 44.38
N PHE A 535 0.79 3.42 43.58
CA PHE A 535 2.22 3.30 43.84
C PHE A 535 2.87 4.69 43.98
N ARG A 536 2.65 5.59 43.02
CA ARG A 536 3.18 6.97 43.03
C ARG A 536 2.50 7.86 44.08
N SER A 537 1.23 7.64 44.43
CA SER A 537 0.56 8.40 45.51
C SER A 537 1.02 8.02 46.91
N SER A 538 1.44 6.78 47.15
CA SER A 538 2.11 6.41 48.41
C SER A 538 3.42 7.21 48.64
N HIS A 539 4.06 7.67 47.57
CA HIS A 539 5.26 8.52 47.61
C HIS A 539 4.95 10.05 47.62
N ARG A 540 3.67 10.50 47.55
CA ARG A 540 3.31 11.93 47.46
C ARG A 540 3.62 12.78 48.71
N HIS A 541 3.94 12.17 49.86
CA HIS A 541 4.06 12.88 51.15
C HIS A 541 5.44 12.79 51.83
N GLY A 542 6.48 12.30 51.14
CA GLY A 542 7.82 12.16 51.71
C GLY A 542 8.75 13.33 51.39
N ILE A 543 9.11 14.16 52.38
CA ILE A 543 10.33 14.99 52.32
C ILE A 543 11.57 14.09 52.07
N LEU A 544 11.50 12.85 52.56
CA LEU A 544 12.47 11.76 52.42
C LEU A 544 12.68 11.24 50.98
N ASP A 545 11.78 11.53 50.02
CA ASP A 545 11.86 11.00 48.64
C ASP A 545 13.08 11.54 47.87
N LYS A 546 13.61 12.71 48.29
CA LYS A 546 14.82 13.33 47.73
C LYS A 546 16.12 12.64 48.17
N ASP A 547 16.10 11.98 49.32
CA ASP A 547 17.25 11.29 49.92
C ASP A 547 17.24 9.78 49.63
N LEU A 548 16.22 9.29 48.92
CA LEU A 548 16.03 7.90 48.58
C LEU A 548 17.17 7.40 47.66
N LYS A 549 17.89 6.36 48.12
CA LYS A 549 18.98 5.71 47.37
C LYS A 549 18.63 4.26 47.07
N PRO A 550 18.93 3.73 45.87
CA PRO A 550 18.69 2.33 45.56
C PRO A 550 19.63 1.44 46.37
N ASN A 551 19.14 0.26 46.76
CA ASN A 551 20.01 -0.81 47.28
C ASN A 551 20.79 -1.46 46.12
N ALA A 552 21.73 -2.36 46.42
CA ALA A 552 22.58 -2.98 45.41
C ALA A 552 21.78 -3.62 44.24
N LYS A 553 20.79 -4.48 44.56
CA LYS A 553 19.96 -5.14 43.54
C LYS A 553 19.20 -4.13 42.66
N VAL A 554 18.55 -3.15 43.27
CA VAL A 554 17.77 -2.13 42.56
C VAL A 554 18.66 -1.21 41.71
N ARG A 555 19.88 -0.92 42.17
CA ARG A 555 20.87 -0.17 41.39
C ARG A 555 21.28 -0.96 40.15
N ASP A 556 21.45 -2.26 40.28
CA ASP A 556 21.88 -3.12 39.17
C ASP A 556 20.73 -3.30 38.15
N GLU A 557 19.47 -3.40 38.60
CA GLU A 557 18.25 -3.32 37.78
C GLU A 557 18.15 -1.96 37.05
N LEU A 558 18.33 -0.84 37.76
CA LEU A 558 18.35 0.49 37.13
C LEU A 558 19.46 0.62 36.08
N ASN A 559 20.66 0.09 36.33
CA ASN A 559 21.76 0.10 35.37
C ASN A 559 21.42 -0.68 34.09
N LEU A 560 20.71 -1.81 34.21
CA LEU A 560 20.20 -2.57 33.06
C LEU A 560 19.21 -1.72 32.24
N ILE A 561 18.24 -1.08 32.89
CA ILE A 561 17.28 -0.17 32.22
C ILE A 561 18.01 1.00 31.53
N MET A 562 19.12 1.50 32.11
CA MET A 562 19.95 2.55 31.49
C MET A 562 20.79 2.07 30.30
N SER A 563 20.98 0.75 30.12
CA SER A 563 21.62 0.20 28.92
C SER A 563 20.67 -0.02 27.75
N TYR A 564 19.35 0.06 27.96
CA TYR A 564 18.37 -0.17 26.91
C TYR A 564 18.48 0.87 25.79
N SER A 565 18.37 0.41 24.54
CA SER A 565 18.28 1.25 23.33
C SER A 565 17.24 2.38 23.47
N PRO A 566 17.45 3.56 22.85
CA PRO A 566 16.44 4.61 22.72
C PRO A 566 15.05 4.09 22.35
N THR A 567 14.97 3.17 21.37
CA THR A 567 13.70 2.60 20.87
C THR A 567 13.07 1.53 21.77
N HIS A 568 13.68 1.17 22.90
CA HIS A 568 13.11 0.20 23.83
C HIS A 568 11.95 0.83 24.62
N ALA A 569 10.79 0.17 24.63
CA ALA A 569 9.66 0.54 25.47
C ALA A 569 9.86 -0.01 26.89
N LEU A 570 9.71 0.82 27.91
CA LEU A 570 9.82 0.40 29.31
C LEU A 570 8.56 -0.35 29.75
N SER A 571 8.72 -1.38 30.56
CA SER A 571 7.59 -1.99 31.25
C SER A 571 6.99 -1.03 32.30
N PRO A 572 5.73 -1.22 32.74
CA PRO A 572 5.14 -0.40 33.80
C PRO A 572 5.96 -0.44 35.11
N GLU A 573 6.53 -1.61 35.43
CA GLU A 573 7.35 -1.82 36.63
C GLU A 573 8.70 -1.08 36.53
N GLU A 574 9.35 -1.12 35.36
CA GLU A 574 10.59 -0.39 35.07
C GLU A 574 10.36 1.12 35.09
N ALA A 575 9.26 1.59 34.51
CA ALA A 575 8.86 2.98 34.53
C ALA A 575 8.60 3.48 35.97
N ASP A 576 7.94 2.69 36.81
CA ASP A 576 7.72 3.02 38.21
C ASP A 576 9.00 2.98 39.05
N LEU A 577 9.96 2.10 38.71
CA LEU A 577 11.29 2.10 39.32
C LEU A 577 12.08 3.37 38.97
N VAL A 578 12.08 3.78 37.69
CA VAL A 578 12.72 5.02 37.22
C VAL A 578 12.07 6.25 37.87
N TRP A 579 10.74 6.29 37.94
CA TRP A 579 10.02 7.39 38.62
C TRP A 579 10.35 7.46 40.12
N LYS A 580 10.39 6.31 40.80
CA LYS A 580 10.72 6.24 42.23
C LYS A 580 12.11 6.82 42.53
N PHE A 581 13.12 6.48 41.73
CA PHE A 581 14.49 6.95 41.93
C PHE A 581 14.85 8.21 41.14
N ARG A 582 13.88 8.95 40.58
CA ARG A 582 14.09 10.15 39.73
C ARG A 582 15.09 11.16 40.28
N TYR A 583 15.06 11.45 41.59
CA TYR A 583 16.00 12.39 42.24
C TYR A 583 17.43 11.86 42.31
N HIS A 584 17.62 10.55 42.47
CA HIS A 584 18.94 9.91 42.41
C HIS A 584 19.47 9.89 40.96
N LEU A 585 18.57 9.63 40.00
CA LEU A 585 18.88 9.54 38.58
C LEU A 585 19.22 10.88 37.92
N THR A 586 18.91 12.03 38.52
CA THR A 586 19.22 13.36 37.93
C THR A 586 20.70 13.54 37.59
N ARG A 587 21.61 12.83 38.26
CA ARG A 587 23.06 12.90 38.02
C ARG A 587 23.52 12.07 36.81
N ASN A 588 22.67 11.19 36.29
CA ASN A 588 22.97 10.32 35.16
C ASN A 588 22.29 10.85 33.89
N LYS A 589 23.08 11.33 32.92
CA LYS A 589 22.55 11.87 31.66
C LYS A 589 21.68 10.87 30.90
N ARG A 590 22.13 9.62 30.76
CA ARG A 590 21.41 8.54 30.02
C ARG A 590 20.04 8.18 30.61
N ALA A 591 19.80 8.58 31.87
CA ALA A 591 18.53 8.30 32.54
C ALA A 591 17.41 9.28 32.17
N LEU A 592 17.70 10.40 31.50
CA LEU A 592 16.68 11.41 31.24
C LEU A 592 15.62 10.95 30.24
N THR A 593 16.00 10.36 29.10
CA THR A 593 15.04 9.91 28.09
C THR A 593 14.13 8.80 28.64
N LYS A 594 14.69 7.89 29.45
CA LYS A 594 13.95 6.87 30.21
C LYS A 594 13.01 7.51 31.24
N PHE A 595 13.47 8.55 31.96
CA PHE A 595 12.63 9.29 32.90
C PHE A 595 11.45 9.96 32.20
N VAL A 596 11.68 10.72 31.12
CA VAL A 596 10.61 11.38 30.35
C VAL A 596 9.58 10.37 29.83
N LYS A 597 10.01 9.18 29.39
CA LYS A 597 9.15 8.05 29.02
C LYS A 597 8.36 7.44 30.18
N SER A 598 8.87 7.53 31.41
CA SER A 598 8.18 7.04 32.61
C SER A 598 7.10 7.97 33.18
N VAL A 599 7.05 9.24 32.74
CA VAL A 599 6.10 10.25 33.23
C VAL A 599 4.75 10.10 32.53
N ASN A 600 3.66 10.07 33.29
CA ASN A 600 2.34 10.26 32.69
C ASN A 600 2.06 11.76 32.52
N TRP A 601 2.34 12.29 31.32
CA TRP A 601 2.17 13.71 30.99
C TRP A 601 0.72 14.22 31.07
N SER A 602 -0.28 13.32 31.10
CA SER A 602 -1.69 13.69 31.33
C SER A 602 -2.03 13.98 32.80
N ASP A 603 -1.24 13.47 33.76
CA ASP A 603 -1.41 13.80 35.18
C ASP A 603 -0.71 15.13 35.47
N GLN A 604 -1.49 16.18 35.75
CA GLN A 604 -0.95 17.52 35.98
C GLN A 604 -0.03 17.60 37.21
N SER A 605 -0.16 16.69 38.17
CA SER A 605 0.72 16.64 39.36
C SER A 605 2.06 15.95 39.07
N GLU A 606 2.05 14.90 38.25
CA GLU A 606 3.28 14.26 37.76
C GLU A 606 4.02 15.16 36.78
N SER A 607 3.31 15.75 35.81
CA SER A 607 3.85 16.70 34.84
C SER A 607 4.55 17.90 35.52
N LYS A 608 3.92 18.52 36.53
CA LYS A 608 4.53 19.61 37.32
C LYS A 608 5.79 19.15 38.07
N GLN A 609 5.79 17.97 38.67
CA GLN A 609 7.00 17.41 39.32
C GLN A 609 8.09 17.09 38.30
N ALA A 610 7.74 16.51 37.16
CA ALA A 610 8.68 16.14 36.12
C ALA A 610 9.39 17.37 35.55
N ILE A 611 8.68 18.45 35.27
CA ILE A 611 9.25 19.73 34.81
C ILE A 611 10.20 20.32 35.88
N GLN A 612 9.83 20.23 37.18
CA GLN A 612 10.70 20.68 38.27
C GLN A 612 11.99 19.85 38.41
N VAL A 613 11.94 18.55 38.10
CA VAL A 613 13.08 17.63 38.13
C VAL A 613 13.94 17.77 36.87
N LEU A 614 13.32 17.99 35.70
CA LEU A 614 13.97 18.22 34.40
C LEU A 614 14.98 19.38 34.46
N GLY A 615 14.58 20.51 35.07
CA GLY A 615 15.46 21.66 35.30
C GLY A 615 16.61 21.43 36.30
N ARG A 616 16.71 20.24 36.89
CA ARG A 616 17.80 19.81 37.80
C ARG A 616 18.61 18.64 37.24
N TRP A 617 18.26 18.12 36.07
CA TRP A 617 18.97 17.01 35.46
C TRP A 617 20.34 17.46 34.96
N THR A 618 21.34 16.60 35.08
CA THR A 618 22.62 16.77 34.40
C THR A 618 22.37 16.91 32.91
N GLU A 619 23.03 17.88 32.30
CA GLU A 619 22.93 18.16 30.88
C GLU A 619 23.20 16.91 30.02
N ILE A 620 22.24 16.56 29.16
CA ILE A 620 22.33 15.42 28.25
C ILE A 620 23.16 15.71 26.99
N ASP A 621 23.56 14.64 26.32
CA ASP A 621 24.22 14.70 25.02
C ASP A 621 23.23 15.10 23.90
N VAL A 622 23.73 15.40 22.70
CA VAL A 622 22.91 15.89 21.58
C VAL A 622 22.02 14.79 20.98
N ASP A 623 22.47 13.53 21.01
CA ASP A 623 21.72 12.37 20.52
C ASP A 623 20.48 12.07 21.38
N ASP A 624 20.62 12.13 22.71
CA ASP A 624 19.49 12.07 23.64
C ASP A 624 18.51 13.24 23.40
N ALA A 625 19.01 14.44 23.05
CA ALA A 625 18.17 15.61 22.80
C ALA A 625 17.37 15.49 21.49
N LEU A 626 17.96 14.88 20.45
CA LEU A 626 17.26 14.56 19.20
C LEU A 626 16.14 13.54 19.41
N GLU A 627 16.32 12.57 20.32
CA GLU A 627 15.26 11.63 20.72
C GLU A 627 14.01 12.37 21.21
N LEU A 628 14.20 13.37 22.09
CA LEU A 628 13.16 14.18 22.71
C LEU A 628 12.39 15.09 21.73
N LEU A 629 12.83 15.20 20.47
CA LEU A 629 12.13 15.91 19.40
C LEU A 629 11.30 14.99 18.49
N GLY A 630 11.37 13.67 18.69
CA GLY A 630 10.58 12.69 17.94
C GLY A 630 9.07 12.68 18.27
N PRO A 631 8.27 11.89 17.52
CA PRO A 631 6.82 11.84 17.65
C PRO A 631 6.30 11.29 18.98
N SER A 632 7.17 10.65 19.77
CA SER A 632 6.81 10.13 21.11
C SER A 632 6.67 11.24 22.16
N PHE A 633 7.15 12.46 21.89
CA PHE A 633 7.23 13.55 22.86
C PHE A 633 6.54 14.82 22.34
N ASP A 634 5.36 15.09 22.87
CA ASP A 634 4.50 16.24 22.54
C ASP A 634 4.65 17.41 23.53
N ASN A 635 5.10 17.14 24.76
CA ASN A 635 5.15 18.15 25.83
C ASN A 635 6.13 19.30 25.52
N ALA A 636 5.59 20.52 25.39
CA ALA A 636 6.35 21.72 25.04
C ALA A 636 7.54 22.02 25.97
N ALA A 637 7.48 21.69 27.27
CA ALA A 637 8.59 21.91 28.19
C ALA A 637 9.75 20.91 27.96
N VAL A 638 9.44 19.66 27.60
CA VAL A 638 10.44 18.65 27.20
C VAL A 638 11.11 19.05 25.89
N ARG A 639 10.32 19.46 24.89
CA ARG A 639 10.84 19.91 23.58
C ARG A 639 11.67 21.20 23.72
N SER A 640 11.23 22.14 24.56
CA SER A 640 11.98 23.35 24.89
C SER A 640 13.32 23.06 25.58
N TYR A 641 13.36 22.08 26.50
CA TYR A 641 14.61 21.60 27.09
C TYR A 641 15.55 21.00 26.02
N ALA A 642 15.03 20.16 25.13
CA ALA A 642 15.80 19.57 24.03
C ALA A 642 16.39 20.63 23.09
N VAL A 643 15.58 21.63 22.69
CA VAL A 643 16.06 22.81 21.94
C VAL A 643 17.10 23.61 22.75
N GLY A 644 16.95 23.69 24.08
CA GLY A 644 17.94 24.28 24.97
C GLY A 644 19.30 23.56 24.96
N ARG A 645 19.32 22.25 24.67
CA ARG A 645 20.55 21.49 24.39
C ARG A 645 21.12 21.84 23.01
N LEU A 646 20.28 21.79 21.97
CA LEU A 646 20.69 22.10 20.59
C LEU A 646 21.24 23.52 20.43
N ARG A 647 20.80 24.49 21.24
CA ARG A 647 21.36 25.85 21.28
C ARG A 647 22.86 25.90 21.61
N LYS A 648 23.44 24.84 22.19
CA LYS A 648 24.88 24.73 22.48
C LYS A 648 25.70 24.17 21.32
N ALA A 649 25.09 23.51 20.35
CA ALA A 649 25.77 23.07 19.13
C ALA A 649 26.10 24.29 18.26
N ASP A 650 27.29 24.29 17.65
CA ASP A 650 27.67 25.25 16.62
C ASP A 650 26.90 25.02 15.30
N ASP A 651 27.13 25.86 14.29
CA ASP A 651 26.41 25.76 13.01
C ASP A 651 26.88 24.59 12.14
N GLU A 652 28.10 24.07 12.35
CA GLU A 652 28.64 22.94 11.59
C GLU A 652 28.08 21.61 12.10
N GLU A 653 28.02 21.43 13.43
CA GLU A 653 27.35 20.29 14.07
C GLU A 653 25.83 20.34 13.83
N LEU A 654 25.20 21.52 13.90
CA LEU A 654 23.77 21.67 13.62
C LEU A 654 23.41 21.27 12.18
N LEU A 655 24.30 21.51 11.21
CA LEU A 655 24.10 21.12 9.80
C LEU A 655 23.98 19.60 9.64
N LEU A 656 24.69 18.81 10.44
CA LEU A 656 24.64 17.33 10.41
C LEU A 656 23.25 16.77 10.73
N TYR A 657 22.44 17.52 11.47
CA TYR A 657 21.10 17.10 11.93
C TYR A 657 19.98 17.96 11.34
N LEU A 658 20.31 18.99 10.55
CA LEU A 658 19.36 19.98 10.05
C LEU A 658 18.20 19.36 9.27
N LEU A 659 18.45 18.33 8.45
CA LEU A 659 17.40 17.63 7.72
C LEU A 659 16.38 17.00 8.68
N GLN A 660 16.85 16.31 9.71
CA GLN A 660 16.03 15.67 10.74
C GLN A 660 15.29 16.69 11.61
N LEU A 661 15.92 17.84 11.89
CA LEU A 661 15.30 18.93 12.63
C LEU A 661 14.21 19.65 11.82
N VAL A 662 14.38 19.79 10.51
CA VAL A 662 13.31 20.24 9.60
C VAL A 662 12.15 19.24 9.65
N GLN A 663 12.42 17.93 9.52
CA GLN A 663 11.37 16.92 9.63
C GLN A 663 10.68 16.92 11.01
N ALA A 664 11.40 17.19 12.09
CA ALA A 664 10.85 17.26 13.44
C ALA A 664 9.84 18.41 13.66
N LEU A 665 9.79 19.41 12.77
CA LEU A 665 8.78 20.46 12.77
C LEU A 665 7.35 19.92 12.60
N LYS A 666 7.17 18.76 11.95
CA LYS A 666 5.85 18.13 11.81
C LYS A 666 5.25 17.63 13.13
N TYR A 667 6.07 17.52 14.18
CA TYR A 667 5.65 17.13 15.53
C TYR A 667 5.44 18.34 16.46
N GLU A 668 5.63 19.56 15.96
CA GLU A 668 5.40 20.80 16.71
C GLU A 668 3.94 21.26 16.58
N GLN A 669 3.39 21.82 17.65
CA GLN A 669 2.05 22.41 17.67
C GLN A 669 2.10 23.83 17.10
N ILE A 670 2.09 23.97 15.78
CA ILE A 670 2.19 25.26 15.07
C ILE A 670 0.81 25.65 14.51
N SER A 671 0.24 26.77 14.98
CA SER A 671 -1.05 27.27 14.50
C SER A 671 -0.93 27.91 13.12
N THR A 672 -1.64 27.35 12.13
CA THR A 672 -1.63 27.81 10.74
C THR A 672 -2.65 28.91 10.43
N GLU A 673 -3.62 29.13 11.32
CA GLU A 673 -4.74 30.07 11.11
C GLU A 673 -4.41 31.55 11.36
N SER A 674 -3.30 31.86 12.05
CA SER A 674 -2.95 33.24 12.46
C SER A 674 -1.91 33.89 11.53
N GLY A 675 -2.22 35.12 11.10
CA GLY A 675 -1.49 35.80 10.02
C GLY A 675 0.00 36.06 10.27
N GLN A 676 0.46 36.21 11.52
CA GLN A 676 1.82 36.72 11.79
C GLN A 676 2.63 36.05 12.91
N GLU A 677 2.07 35.20 13.79
CA GLU A 677 2.81 34.74 14.99
C GLU A 677 2.77 33.22 15.29
N GLY A 678 2.20 32.40 14.40
CA GLY A 678 1.95 30.97 14.65
C GLY A 678 3.14 30.08 14.98
N THR A 679 4.40 30.48 14.71
CA THR A 679 5.58 29.70 15.12
C THR A 679 6.18 30.11 16.48
N GLN A 680 5.71 31.20 17.10
CA GLN A 680 6.30 31.68 18.37
C GLN A 680 6.19 30.66 19.51
N ASP A 681 5.12 29.87 19.52
CA ASP A 681 4.87 28.80 20.49
C ASP A 681 5.77 27.56 20.28
N SER A 682 6.30 27.37 19.05
CA SER A 682 7.24 26.30 18.75
C SER A 682 8.68 26.72 19.05
N SER A 683 9.22 26.15 20.13
CA SER A 683 10.61 26.37 20.53
C SER A 683 11.61 25.96 19.45
N LEU A 684 11.31 24.90 18.68
CA LEU A 684 12.14 24.37 17.60
C LEU A 684 12.08 25.26 16.35
N ALA A 685 10.88 25.62 15.87
CA ALA A 685 10.73 26.48 14.71
C ALA A 685 11.43 27.83 14.91
N ARG A 686 11.20 28.47 16.07
CA ARG A 686 11.87 29.73 16.43
C ARG A 686 13.39 29.59 16.49
N PHE A 687 13.91 28.47 16.99
CA PHE A 687 15.35 28.20 17.04
C PHE A 687 15.96 28.05 15.64
N LEU A 688 15.35 27.22 14.78
CA LEU A 688 15.84 26.99 13.42
C LEU A 688 15.78 28.27 12.60
N ILE A 689 14.66 29.01 12.63
CA ILE A 689 14.51 30.30 11.94
C ILE A 689 15.60 31.29 12.37
N GLN A 690 15.85 31.44 13.68
CA GLN A 690 16.87 32.36 14.20
C GLN A 690 18.29 32.00 13.75
N ARG A 691 18.69 30.72 13.84
CA ARG A 691 20.02 30.27 13.42
C ARG A 691 20.18 30.36 11.90
N ALA A 692 19.18 29.92 11.14
CA ALA A 692 19.18 29.93 9.69
C ALA A 692 19.20 31.36 9.10
N ALA A 693 18.53 32.32 9.74
CA ALA A 693 18.59 33.72 9.31
C ALA A 693 19.97 34.33 9.58
N ALA A 694 20.60 34.00 10.71
CA ALA A 694 21.90 34.56 11.10
C ALA A 694 23.11 34.00 10.32
N ASN A 695 22.99 32.82 9.70
CA ASN A 695 24.06 32.16 8.94
C ASN A 695 23.55 31.71 7.57
N PHE A 696 24.01 32.37 6.49
CA PHE A 696 23.56 32.08 5.12
C PHE A 696 23.81 30.64 4.65
N LEU A 697 24.88 29.98 5.11
CA LEU A 697 25.14 28.58 4.74
C LEU A 697 24.05 27.66 5.32
N LEU A 698 23.73 27.84 6.60
CA LEU A 698 22.64 27.11 7.26
C LEU A 698 21.28 27.50 6.66
N GLY A 699 21.06 28.79 6.41
CA GLY A 699 19.85 29.34 5.80
C GLY A 699 19.56 28.82 4.39
N ASN A 700 20.59 28.61 3.57
CA ASN A 700 20.46 27.99 2.26
C ASN A 700 19.93 26.55 2.36
N TYR A 701 20.56 25.70 3.19
CA TYR A 701 20.10 24.31 3.33
C TYR A 701 18.71 24.24 3.98
N PHE A 702 18.45 25.08 4.98
CA PHE A 702 17.13 25.19 5.62
C PHE A 702 16.04 25.59 4.62
N TYR A 703 16.31 26.58 3.75
CA TYR A 703 15.41 26.96 2.66
C TYR A 703 15.11 25.79 1.73
N TRP A 704 16.15 25.14 1.18
CA TRP A 704 15.95 24.06 0.22
C TRP A 704 15.23 22.84 0.82
N TYR A 705 15.52 22.50 2.08
CA TYR A 705 14.81 21.42 2.78
C TYR A 705 13.33 21.77 3.00
N LEU A 706 13.00 23.02 3.36
CA LEU A 706 11.61 23.48 3.46
C LEU A 706 10.89 23.49 2.11
N MET A 707 11.54 23.88 1.01
CA MET A 707 10.90 23.93 -0.31
C MET A 707 10.51 22.55 -0.83
N VAL A 708 11.37 21.55 -0.66
CA VAL A 708 11.05 20.16 -1.03
C VAL A 708 9.79 19.66 -0.28
N GLU A 709 9.66 19.99 1.00
CA GLU A 709 8.51 19.61 1.83
C GLU A 709 7.24 20.43 1.54
N CYS A 710 7.37 21.66 1.04
CA CYS A 710 6.26 22.51 0.57
C CYS A 710 5.66 22.04 -0.75
N ASP A 711 6.50 21.44 -1.61
CA ASP A 711 6.18 20.92 -2.95
C ASP A 711 5.75 19.44 -2.93
N ASP A 712 5.93 18.72 -1.81
CA ASP A 712 5.49 17.33 -1.66
C ASP A 712 3.95 17.24 -1.59
N ASN A 713 3.34 17.07 -2.77
CA ASN A 713 1.89 16.94 -2.93
C ASN A 713 1.35 15.51 -2.69
N SER A 714 2.13 14.63 -2.07
CA SER A 714 1.69 13.26 -1.75
C SER A 714 0.57 13.22 -0.68
N PRO A 715 -0.26 12.16 -0.66
CA PRO A 715 -1.23 11.95 0.41
C PRO A 715 -0.60 11.86 1.80
N GLU A 716 0.58 11.22 1.90
CA GLU A 716 1.29 10.96 3.16
C GLU A 716 1.78 12.25 3.84
N GLN A 717 2.14 13.27 3.05
CA GLN A 717 2.51 14.58 3.59
C GLN A 717 1.30 15.33 4.16
N GLY A 718 0.09 15.13 3.60
CA GLY A 718 -1.13 15.81 4.03
C GLY A 718 -1.17 17.31 3.68
N VAL A 719 -2.26 17.98 4.03
CA VAL A 719 -2.39 19.45 3.83
C VAL A 719 -1.75 20.21 5.00
N ASP A 720 -1.93 19.72 6.23
CA ASP A 720 -1.54 20.43 7.45
C ASP A 720 -0.02 20.56 7.59
N ASN A 721 0.75 19.48 7.37
CA ASN A 721 2.21 19.55 7.42
C ASN A 721 2.77 20.50 6.35
N ARG A 722 2.23 20.46 5.11
CA ARG A 722 2.59 21.43 4.06
C ARG A 722 2.34 22.87 4.50
N ASN A 723 1.23 23.12 5.20
CA ASN A 723 0.92 24.46 5.72
C ASN A 723 1.87 24.88 6.85
N ILE A 724 2.28 23.94 7.73
CA ILE A 724 3.34 24.17 8.72
C ILE A 724 4.66 24.57 8.04
N TYR A 725 5.13 23.78 7.06
CA TYR A 725 6.39 24.09 6.36
C TYR A 725 6.34 25.42 5.60
N ARG A 726 5.21 25.75 4.94
CA ARG A 726 5.00 27.05 4.28
C ARG A 726 5.01 28.21 5.28
N LYS A 727 4.40 28.03 6.46
CA LYS A 727 4.38 29.02 7.54
C LYS A 727 5.79 29.27 8.07
N VAL A 728 6.55 28.20 8.33
CA VAL A 728 7.97 28.28 8.75
C VAL A 728 8.83 28.94 7.66
N ALA A 729 8.64 28.60 6.38
CA ALA A 729 9.36 29.22 5.27
C ALA A 729 9.05 30.72 5.10
N TYR A 730 7.79 31.12 5.28
CA TYR A 730 7.38 32.53 5.27
C TYR A 730 8.01 33.31 6.44
N GLU A 731 7.99 32.77 7.65
CA GLU A 731 8.56 33.42 8.83
C GLU A 731 10.10 33.42 8.77
N PHE A 732 10.73 32.38 8.22
CA PHE A 732 12.16 32.39 7.86
C PHE A 732 12.52 33.53 6.89
N MET A 733 11.78 33.68 5.79
CA MET A 733 12.02 34.77 4.83
C MET A 733 11.79 36.16 5.46
N THR A 734 10.86 36.26 6.41
CA THR A 734 10.57 37.48 7.15
C THR A 734 11.69 37.82 8.14
N GLU A 735 12.23 36.83 8.85
CA GLU A 735 13.35 37.01 9.78
C GLU A 735 14.68 37.26 9.06
N LEU A 736 14.91 36.57 7.94
CA LEU A 736 16.08 36.74 7.09
C LEU A 736 16.23 38.19 6.66
N VAL A 737 15.16 38.83 6.15
CA VAL A 737 15.20 40.23 5.67
C VAL A 737 15.47 41.26 6.79
N LYS A 738 15.33 40.90 8.08
CA LYS A 738 15.73 41.76 9.21
C LYS A 738 17.25 41.78 9.43
N GLN A 739 17.98 40.81 8.89
CA GLN A 739 19.44 40.75 9.01
C GLN A 739 20.12 41.75 8.07
N PRO A 740 21.33 42.25 8.39
CA PRO A 740 22.00 43.30 7.61
C PRO A 740 22.20 42.96 6.11
N THR A 741 22.48 41.70 5.77
CA THR A 741 22.62 41.20 4.39
C THR A 741 21.34 40.53 3.86
N GLY A 742 20.30 40.45 4.69
CA GLY A 742 19.14 39.58 4.48
C GLY A 742 18.34 39.80 3.19
N ALA A 743 18.30 41.05 2.71
CA ALA A 743 17.67 41.38 1.44
C ALA A 743 18.47 40.85 0.23
N GLU A 744 19.81 40.86 0.31
CA GLU A 744 20.70 40.30 -0.71
C GLU A 744 20.68 38.77 -0.66
N ASP A 745 20.68 38.20 0.54
CA ASP A 745 20.58 36.76 0.78
C ASP A 745 19.26 36.19 0.25
N ARG A 746 18.13 36.86 0.52
CA ARG A 746 16.82 36.51 -0.06
C ARG A 746 16.82 36.61 -1.60
N LYS A 747 17.52 37.61 -2.17
CA LYS A 747 17.69 37.73 -3.63
C LYS A 747 18.56 36.60 -4.21
N ASN A 748 19.58 36.14 -3.48
CA ASN A 748 20.37 34.98 -3.87
C ASN A 748 19.53 33.70 -3.89
N LEU A 749 18.72 33.43 -2.85
CA LEU A 749 17.83 32.27 -2.82
C LEU A 749 16.82 32.28 -3.99
N LEU A 750 16.28 33.45 -4.36
CA LEU A 750 15.42 33.59 -5.54
C LEU A 750 16.15 33.22 -6.84
N ARG A 751 17.36 33.77 -7.06
CA ARG A 751 18.18 33.48 -8.25
C ARG A 751 18.62 32.02 -8.34
N GLN A 752 18.85 31.38 -7.19
CA GLN A 752 19.09 29.95 -7.10
C GLN A 752 17.86 29.15 -7.58
N ALA A 753 16.65 29.53 -7.15
CA ALA A 753 15.41 28.87 -7.57
C ALA A 753 15.14 29.05 -9.09
N GLU A 754 15.41 30.25 -9.63
CA GLU A 754 15.34 30.54 -11.07
C GLU A 754 16.32 29.64 -11.86
N MET A 755 17.58 29.54 -11.43
CA MET A 755 18.58 28.65 -12.05
C MET A 755 18.12 27.18 -12.03
N VAL A 756 17.60 26.69 -10.90
CA VAL A 756 17.10 25.32 -10.76
C VAL A 756 15.88 25.06 -11.64
N ALA A 757 14.97 26.02 -11.79
CA ALA A 757 13.83 25.91 -12.70
C ALA A 757 14.27 25.81 -14.18
N ILE A 758 15.26 26.60 -14.59
CA ILE A 758 15.82 26.59 -15.95
C ILE A 758 16.55 25.26 -16.23
N LEU A 759 17.34 24.76 -15.28
CA LEU A 759 17.99 23.45 -15.38
C LEU A 759 16.96 22.30 -15.44
N SER A 760 15.89 22.39 -14.65
CA SER A 760 14.78 21.42 -14.67
C SER A 760 14.08 21.38 -16.03
N LYS A 761 13.84 22.54 -16.65
CA LYS A 761 13.25 22.63 -17.99
C LYS A 761 14.10 21.89 -19.03
N ILE A 762 15.39 22.21 -19.16
CA ILE A 762 16.26 21.56 -20.16
C ILE A 762 16.49 20.07 -19.85
N ALA A 763 16.61 19.68 -18.57
CA ALA A 763 16.66 18.27 -18.20
C ALA A 763 15.39 17.51 -18.64
N GLY A 764 14.21 18.13 -18.52
CA GLY A 764 12.94 17.59 -19.01
C GLY A 764 12.92 17.39 -20.53
N GLU A 765 13.36 18.39 -21.28
CA GLU A 765 13.48 18.32 -22.74
C GLU A 765 14.48 17.22 -23.20
N ILE A 766 15.63 17.11 -22.53
CA ILE A 766 16.67 16.10 -22.82
C ILE A 766 16.19 14.68 -22.47
N LYS A 767 15.42 14.53 -21.38
CA LYS A 767 14.83 13.25 -20.97
C LYS A 767 13.72 12.80 -21.93
N ALA A 768 12.85 13.71 -22.35
CA ALA A 768 11.76 13.41 -23.28
C ALA A 768 12.23 13.21 -24.74
N SER A 769 13.39 13.73 -25.10
CA SER A 769 13.97 13.54 -26.44
C SER A 769 14.36 12.09 -26.72
N GLY A 770 13.96 11.55 -27.88
CA GLY A 770 14.43 10.27 -28.42
C GLY A 770 15.74 10.37 -29.22
N GLU A 771 16.42 11.51 -29.20
CA GLU A 771 17.63 11.75 -30.00
C GLU A 771 18.86 11.01 -29.45
N SER A 772 19.90 10.84 -30.30
CA SER A 772 21.17 10.28 -29.85
C SER A 772 21.85 11.17 -28.80
N ILE A 773 22.66 10.55 -27.92
CA ILE A 773 23.37 11.27 -26.85
C ILE A 773 24.23 12.43 -27.38
N ALA A 774 24.82 12.31 -28.57
CA ALA A 774 25.56 13.41 -29.21
C ALA A 774 24.65 14.62 -29.48
N LYS A 775 23.49 14.41 -30.14
CA LYS A 775 22.51 15.48 -30.39
C LYS A 775 21.94 16.07 -29.09
N LYS A 776 21.72 15.24 -28.07
CA LYS A 776 21.31 15.71 -26.73
C LYS A 776 22.36 16.62 -26.11
N ILE A 777 23.65 16.29 -26.23
CA ILE A 777 24.75 17.16 -25.81
C ILE A 777 24.74 18.47 -26.61
N ASP A 778 24.62 18.42 -27.94
CA ASP A 778 24.61 19.64 -28.78
C ASP A 778 23.41 20.56 -28.47
N ARG A 779 22.24 19.98 -28.19
CA ARG A 779 21.05 20.71 -27.72
C ARG A 779 21.28 21.35 -26.36
N LEU A 780 21.85 20.60 -25.40
CA LEU A 780 22.18 21.11 -24.07
C LEU A 780 23.18 22.27 -24.17
N LYS A 781 24.24 22.13 -24.98
CA LYS A 781 25.21 23.20 -25.28
C LYS A 781 24.52 24.44 -25.82
N SER A 782 23.69 24.28 -26.84
CA SER A 782 22.98 25.38 -27.51
C SER A 782 22.02 26.10 -26.55
N PHE A 783 21.29 25.35 -25.72
CA PHE A 783 20.39 25.93 -24.72
C PHE A 783 21.14 26.72 -23.64
N LEU A 784 22.24 26.18 -23.12
CA LEU A 784 23.05 26.84 -22.09
C LEU A 784 23.84 28.05 -22.63
N ALA A 785 24.02 28.14 -23.94
CA ALA A 785 24.61 29.28 -24.62
C ALA A 785 23.59 30.34 -25.09
N ASP A 786 22.28 30.08 -25.01
CA ASP A 786 21.26 31.09 -25.33
C ASP A 786 21.19 32.14 -24.20
N ALA A 787 21.46 33.39 -24.54
CA ALA A 787 21.41 34.53 -23.62
C ALA A 787 20.04 34.68 -22.94
N LYS A 788 18.94 34.22 -23.57
CA LYS A 788 17.58 34.25 -23.00
C LYS A 788 17.41 33.38 -21.76
N ASN A 789 18.31 32.44 -21.52
CA ASN A 789 18.29 31.58 -20.34
C ASN A 789 19.14 32.13 -19.18
N GLU A 790 19.86 33.24 -19.36
CA GLU A 790 20.62 33.95 -18.31
C GLU A 790 21.66 33.10 -17.52
N LEU A 791 22.03 31.91 -18.02
CA LEU A 791 22.99 31.01 -17.36
C LEU A 791 24.46 31.27 -17.70
N LEU A 792 24.75 32.01 -18.77
CA LEU A 792 26.12 32.27 -19.24
C LEU A 792 26.96 33.11 -18.27
N THR A 793 26.32 34.05 -17.58
CA THR A 793 26.96 35.01 -16.66
C THR A 793 26.03 35.31 -15.50
N PHE A 794 26.52 35.14 -14.27
CA PHE A 794 25.82 35.51 -13.05
C PHE A 794 26.48 36.76 -12.44
N ASP A 795 25.80 37.89 -12.56
CA ASP A 795 26.20 39.16 -11.94
C ASP A 795 25.08 39.68 -11.01
N PRO A 796 25.33 39.90 -9.70
CA PRO A 796 26.53 39.52 -8.97
C PRO A 796 26.72 37.99 -8.91
N PRO A 797 27.91 37.47 -8.56
CA PRO A 797 28.16 36.04 -8.44
C PRO A 797 27.15 35.33 -7.52
N LEU A 798 26.65 34.18 -7.94
CA LEU A 798 25.60 33.42 -7.27
C LEU A 798 26.23 32.35 -6.35
N ALA A 799 25.78 32.22 -5.11
CA ALA A 799 26.17 31.09 -4.26
C ALA A 799 25.48 29.80 -4.73
N MET A 800 26.21 28.69 -4.85
CA MET A 800 25.64 27.42 -5.31
C MET A 800 24.66 26.83 -4.28
N PRO A 801 23.44 26.38 -4.69
CA PRO A 801 22.50 25.72 -3.79
C PRO A 801 23.11 24.54 -3.04
N LEU A 802 23.87 23.72 -3.79
CA LEU A 802 24.49 22.48 -3.35
C LEU A 802 25.63 22.69 -2.34
N ASP A 803 26.36 23.80 -2.47
CA ASP A 803 27.47 24.19 -1.61
C ASP A 803 27.57 25.73 -1.56
N PRO A 804 26.97 26.38 -0.54
CA PRO A 804 26.92 27.84 -0.43
C PRO A 804 28.28 28.52 -0.29
N SER A 805 29.33 27.77 0.05
CA SER A 805 30.70 28.30 0.10
C SER A 805 31.26 28.61 -1.29
N VAL A 806 30.73 27.95 -2.34
CA VAL A 806 31.16 28.12 -3.72
C VAL A 806 30.30 29.17 -4.42
N LYS A 807 30.90 30.33 -4.71
CA LYS A 807 30.30 31.37 -5.56
C LYS A 807 30.66 31.15 -7.03
N VAL A 808 29.66 31.18 -7.90
CA VAL A 808 29.78 30.96 -9.34
C VAL A 808 29.42 32.20 -10.15
N THR A 809 30.08 32.37 -11.29
CA THR A 809 29.96 33.53 -12.19
C THR A 809 29.29 33.22 -13.51
N GLY A 810 28.86 31.97 -13.72
CA GLY A 810 28.16 31.51 -14.94
C GLY A 810 28.50 30.05 -15.28
N ILE A 811 27.79 29.48 -16.25
CA ILE A 811 28.03 28.12 -16.75
C ILE A 811 29.10 28.10 -17.87
N VAL A 812 29.67 26.92 -18.12
CA VAL A 812 30.57 26.64 -19.25
C VAL A 812 29.85 25.69 -20.22
N PRO A 813 29.20 26.21 -21.29
CA PRO A 813 28.44 25.36 -22.21
C PRO A 813 29.26 24.24 -22.83
N ASP A 814 30.54 24.47 -23.15
CA ASP A 814 31.39 23.44 -23.77
C ASP A 814 31.73 22.25 -22.86
N GLN A 815 31.65 22.43 -21.53
CA GLN A 815 32.01 21.43 -20.52
C GLN A 815 30.77 20.75 -19.93
N VAL A 816 29.92 20.19 -20.80
CA VAL A 816 28.71 19.46 -20.44
C VAL A 816 28.74 18.03 -20.96
N ALA A 817 27.95 17.16 -20.32
CA ALA A 817 27.73 15.79 -20.77
C ALA A 817 26.29 15.34 -20.45
N VAL A 818 25.81 14.32 -21.15
CA VAL A 818 24.57 13.61 -20.82
C VAL A 818 24.94 12.17 -20.51
N PHE A 819 24.62 11.70 -19.31
CA PHE A 819 24.96 10.34 -18.88
C PHE A 819 24.03 9.31 -19.55
N LYS A 820 24.61 8.18 -19.97
CA LYS A 820 23.87 7.04 -20.53
C LYS A 820 23.16 6.27 -19.41
N SER A 821 21.99 6.78 -19.01
CA SER A 821 21.12 6.18 -17.99
C SER A 821 19.66 6.43 -18.38
N SER A 822 18.73 5.65 -17.83
CA SER A 822 17.29 5.73 -18.12
C SER A 822 16.70 7.14 -17.94
N LEU A 823 17.25 7.93 -17.00
CA LEU A 823 16.81 9.30 -16.71
C LEU A 823 17.58 10.38 -17.49
N ASN A 824 18.60 10.01 -18.28
CA ASN A 824 19.54 10.91 -18.96
C ASN A 824 20.02 12.12 -18.11
N PRO A 825 20.63 11.93 -16.91
CA PRO A 825 21.13 13.03 -16.10
C PRO A 825 22.13 13.92 -16.87
N ILE A 826 22.13 15.22 -16.58
CA ILE A 826 22.99 16.19 -17.26
C ILE A 826 24.15 16.64 -16.36
N LYS A 827 25.37 16.63 -16.88
CA LYS A 827 26.54 17.25 -16.23
C LYS A 827 26.63 18.71 -16.66
N CYS A 828 26.64 19.62 -15.69
CA CYS A 828 26.80 21.06 -15.89
C CYS A 828 28.06 21.54 -15.15
N THR A 829 28.90 22.35 -15.80
CA THR A 829 30.13 22.87 -15.20
C THR A 829 30.06 24.38 -15.05
N PHE A 830 30.22 24.88 -13.83
CA PHE A 830 30.15 26.31 -13.51
C PHE A 830 31.55 26.90 -13.33
N LYS A 831 31.72 28.20 -13.64
CA LYS A 831 32.94 28.97 -13.35
C LYS A 831 32.85 29.52 -11.92
N THR A 832 33.91 29.41 -11.13
CA THR A 832 33.94 29.93 -9.75
C THR A 832 34.62 31.30 -9.68
N THR A 833 34.31 32.10 -8.65
CA THR A 833 34.99 33.38 -8.40
C THR A 833 36.49 33.22 -8.09
N ALA A 834 36.93 32.01 -7.72
CA ALA A 834 38.33 31.66 -7.49
C ALA A 834 39.10 31.31 -8.78
N GLY A 835 38.47 31.43 -9.97
CA GLY A 835 39.10 31.11 -11.26
C GLY A 835 39.11 29.62 -11.62
N GLY A 836 38.50 28.76 -10.79
CA GLY A 836 38.33 27.33 -11.06
C GLY A 836 36.98 26.99 -11.67
N THR A 837 36.67 25.69 -11.71
CA THR A 837 35.35 25.18 -12.13
C THR A 837 34.71 24.31 -11.05
N TYR A 838 33.37 24.31 -11.01
CA TYR A 838 32.56 23.49 -10.12
C TYR A 838 31.55 22.68 -10.93
N PRO A 839 31.83 21.38 -11.20
CA PRO A 839 30.93 20.51 -11.95
C PRO A 839 29.89 19.84 -11.05
N ILE A 840 28.64 19.80 -11.52
CA ILE A 840 27.53 19.09 -10.89
C ILE A 840 26.86 18.14 -11.88
N ILE A 841 26.17 17.13 -11.34
CA ILE A 841 25.18 16.32 -12.07
C ILE A 841 23.80 16.80 -11.63
N PHE A 842 22.93 17.15 -12.57
CA PHE A 842 21.53 17.45 -12.32
C PHE A 842 20.66 16.28 -12.79
N LYS A 843 19.80 15.77 -11.89
CA LYS A 843 18.91 14.62 -12.12
C LYS A 843 17.44 15.08 -12.12
N LEU A 844 16.62 14.51 -13.00
CA LEU A 844 15.17 14.81 -13.09
C LEU A 844 14.31 13.55 -13.26
N GLY A 845 13.25 13.49 -12.45
CA GLY A 845 12.40 12.32 -12.19
C GLY A 845 13.08 11.27 -11.33
N ASP A 846 13.84 11.71 -10.32
CA ASP A 846 14.49 10.90 -9.29
C ASP A 846 14.33 11.61 -7.93
N ASP A 847 14.08 10.89 -6.83
CA ASP A 847 13.88 11.49 -5.50
C ASP A 847 15.18 11.43 -4.69
N LEU A 848 15.99 12.49 -4.81
CA LEU A 848 17.32 12.54 -4.17
C LEU A 848 17.27 12.75 -2.65
N ARG A 849 16.09 12.82 -2.00
CA ARG A 849 16.00 12.85 -0.53
C ARG A 849 16.65 11.62 0.10
N GLN A 850 16.56 10.46 -0.57
CA GLN A 850 17.17 9.22 -0.10
C GLN A 850 18.70 9.29 -0.15
N ASP A 851 19.29 9.59 -1.31
CA ASP A 851 20.73 9.78 -1.46
C ASP A 851 21.28 10.89 -0.55
N GLN A 852 20.55 11.99 -0.40
CA GLN A 852 20.91 13.10 0.48
C GLN A 852 20.97 12.66 1.95
N LEU A 853 19.98 11.92 2.44
CA LEU A 853 20.00 11.34 3.79
C LEU A 853 21.21 10.39 3.96
N VAL A 854 21.48 9.53 2.98
CA VAL A 854 22.59 8.57 3.07
C VAL A 854 23.95 9.28 3.10
N ILE A 855 24.15 10.28 2.26
CA ILE A 855 25.37 11.12 2.27
C ILE A 855 25.50 11.93 3.56
N GLN A 856 24.40 12.46 4.11
CA GLN A 856 24.41 13.16 5.40
C GLN A 856 24.85 12.21 6.52
N ILE A 857 24.33 10.98 6.55
CA ILE A 857 24.75 9.97 7.53
C ILE A 857 26.19 9.51 7.30
N ILE A 858 26.67 9.37 6.06
CA ILE A 858 28.09 9.11 5.76
C ILE A 858 28.97 10.25 6.28
N THR A 859 28.56 11.51 6.08
CA THR A 859 29.28 12.70 6.58
C THR A 859 29.37 12.71 8.10
N LEU A 860 28.27 12.38 8.78
CA LEU A 860 28.25 12.23 10.24
C LEU A 860 29.16 11.08 10.70
N MET A 861 29.08 9.91 10.06
CA MET A 861 29.92 8.76 10.39
C MET A 861 31.41 9.08 10.22
N ASP A 862 31.80 9.78 9.15
CA ASP A 862 33.16 10.28 8.94
C ASP A 862 33.62 11.19 10.09
N GLN A 863 32.81 12.17 10.50
CA GLN A 863 33.15 13.02 11.64
C GLN A 863 33.21 12.28 12.97
N LEU A 864 32.34 11.28 13.21
CA LEU A 864 32.40 10.44 14.41
C LEU A 864 33.68 9.61 14.45
N LEU A 865 34.12 9.08 13.30
CA LEU A 865 35.38 8.36 13.17
C LEU A 865 36.58 9.29 13.40
N GLN A 866 36.55 10.50 12.83
CA GLN A 866 37.59 11.52 13.06
C GLN A 866 37.65 11.99 14.53
N LYS A 867 36.51 12.08 15.24
CA LYS A 867 36.47 12.35 16.70
C LYS A 867 37.18 11.26 17.53
N GLU A 868 37.17 10.00 17.07
CA GLU A 868 37.95 8.89 17.64
C GLU A 868 39.40 8.80 17.07
N ASN A 869 39.87 9.83 16.34
CA ASN A 869 41.16 9.90 15.64
C ASN A 869 41.36 8.89 14.49
N LEU A 870 40.27 8.38 13.90
CA LEU A 870 40.29 7.43 12.79
C LEU A 870 39.89 8.09 11.46
N ASP A 871 40.86 8.74 10.82
CA ASP A 871 40.69 9.27 9.45
C ASP A 871 40.73 8.12 8.41
N LEU A 872 39.56 7.75 7.90
CA LEU A 872 39.37 6.75 6.85
C LEU A 872 39.36 7.33 5.43
N LYS A 873 39.71 8.61 5.22
CA LYS A 873 39.75 9.23 3.88
C LYS A 873 38.43 9.07 3.10
N LEU A 874 37.30 9.18 3.78
CA LEU A 874 35.98 9.15 3.15
C LEU A 874 35.79 10.37 2.23
N SER A 875 34.82 10.29 1.31
CA SER A 875 34.56 11.37 0.34
C SER A 875 33.06 11.60 0.18
N PRO A 876 32.37 12.11 1.22
CA PRO A 876 30.97 12.48 1.15
C PRO A 876 30.77 13.66 0.19
N TYR A 877 30.53 13.36 -1.08
CA TYR A 877 30.23 14.33 -2.11
C TYR A 877 28.87 15.00 -1.85
N LYS A 878 28.74 16.31 -2.12
CA LYS A 878 27.50 17.03 -1.81
C LYS A 878 26.32 16.52 -2.65
N ILE A 879 25.14 16.40 -2.04
CA ILE A 879 23.85 16.15 -2.70
C ILE A 879 22.81 17.12 -2.14
N LEU A 880 21.93 17.62 -3.00
CA LEU A 880 20.76 18.42 -2.63
C LEU A 880 19.55 18.04 -3.49
N ALA A 881 18.49 17.56 -2.85
CA ALA A 881 17.16 17.51 -3.45
C ALA A 881 16.60 18.94 -3.58
N THR A 882 16.08 19.28 -4.76
CA THR A 882 15.46 20.58 -5.04
C THR A 882 13.95 20.49 -5.21
N SER A 883 13.43 19.28 -5.42
CA SER A 883 12.00 18.91 -5.28
C SER A 883 11.91 17.42 -4.98
N THR A 884 10.70 16.88 -4.83
CA THR A 884 10.45 15.42 -4.71
C THR A 884 10.79 14.61 -5.98
N THR A 885 11.19 15.27 -7.07
CA THR A 885 11.55 14.62 -8.35
C THR A 885 12.79 15.22 -9.01
N ALA A 886 13.49 16.16 -8.38
CA ALA A 886 14.65 16.83 -8.97
C ALA A 886 15.73 17.12 -7.91
N GLY A 887 16.97 17.17 -8.35
CA GLY A 887 18.07 17.64 -7.51
C GLY A 887 19.43 17.58 -8.20
N ALA A 888 20.45 17.96 -7.44
CA ALA A 888 21.83 18.01 -7.90
C ALA A 888 22.76 17.21 -6.99
N SER A 889 23.80 16.61 -7.57
CA SER A 889 24.95 16.06 -6.85
C SER A 889 26.25 16.64 -7.39
N GLN A 890 27.26 16.70 -6.52
CA GLN A 890 28.61 17.15 -6.88
C GLN A 890 29.25 16.11 -7.81
N PHE A 891 29.84 16.56 -8.92
CA PHE A 891 30.59 15.67 -9.78
C PHE A 891 32.03 15.55 -9.24
N VAL A 892 32.36 14.40 -8.63
CA VAL A 892 33.73 14.04 -8.26
C VAL A 892 34.43 13.39 -9.45
N GLN A 893 35.65 13.85 -9.77
CA GLN A 893 36.43 13.35 -10.90
C GLN A 893 36.96 11.93 -10.63
N SER A 894 36.17 10.93 -11.03
CA SER A 894 36.40 9.51 -10.78
C SER A 894 36.04 8.65 -11.99
N GLN A 895 36.34 7.35 -11.92
CA GLN A 895 35.84 6.32 -12.85
C GLN A 895 35.21 5.18 -12.06
N SER A 896 34.20 4.53 -12.62
CA SER A 896 33.66 3.31 -12.00
C SER A 896 34.63 2.14 -12.13
N LEU A 897 34.59 1.20 -11.18
CA LEU A 897 35.38 -0.02 -11.27
C LEU A 897 35.06 -0.81 -12.55
N SER A 898 33.81 -0.81 -12.98
CA SER A 898 33.35 -1.36 -14.28
C SER A 898 34.12 -0.77 -15.46
N ALA A 899 34.19 0.57 -15.56
CA ALA A 899 34.95 1.25 -16.62
C ALA A 899 36.46 0.99 -16.54
N ILE A 900 37.01 0.91 -15.31
CA ILE A 900 38.42 0.59 -15.06
C ILE A 900 38.75 -0.85 -15.50
N VAL A 901 37.91 -1.83 -15.16
CA VAL A 901 38.05 -3.24 -15.58
C VAL A 901 37.95 -3.38 -17.10
N GLY A 902 37.11 -2.58 -17.76
CA GLY A 902 37.05 -2.53 -19.23
C GLY A 902 38.31 -1.97 -19.90
N LYS A 903 39.07 -1.11 -19.21
CA LYS A 903 40.25 -0.41 -19.76
C LYS A 903 41.60 -1.08 -19.42
N TYR A 904 41.77 -1.55 -18.19
CA TYR A 904 43.04 -2.10 -17.69
C TYR A 904 42.94 -3.62 -17.51
N ARG A 905 44.00 -4.35 -17.90
CA ARG A 905 44.09 -5.81 -17.74
C ARG A 905 45.08 -6.16 -16.63
N ASN A 906 44.76 -7.22 -15.87
CA ASN A 906 45.50 -7.75 -14.71
C ASN A 906 45.57 -6.74 -13.54
N ASN A 907 44.87 -7.04 -12.44
CA ASN A 907 44.65 -6.16 -11.29
C ASN A 907 44.19 -4.73 -11.71
N PRO A 908 43.02 -4.57 -12.35
CA PRO A 908 42.68 -3.34 -13.07
C PRO A 908 42.68 -2.06 -12.22
N ALA A 909 42.17 -2.14 -10.98
CA ALA A 909 42.17 -1.01 -10.05
C ALA A 909 43.60 -0.60 -9.62
N LEU A 910 44.49 -1.57 -9.37
CA LEU A 910 45.90 -1.28 -9.07
C LEU A 910 46.63 -0.68 -10.28
N ALA A 911 46.34 -1.19 -11.48
CA ALA A 911 46.90 -0.67 -12.72
C ALA A 911 46.42 0.78 -13.01
N TYR A 912 45.17 1.11 -12.68
CA TYR A 912 44.65 2.48 -12.73
C TYR A 912 45.39 3.42 -11.76
N LEU A 913 45.54 3.03 -10.50
CA LEU A 913 46.28 3.83 -9.51
C LEU A 913 47.76 3.98 -9.89
N ARG A 914 48.40 2.91 -10.42
CA ARG A 914 49.78 2.96 -10.95
C ARG A 914 49.92 3.90 -12.14
N HIS A 915 48.93 3.94 -13.03
CA HIS A 915 48.97 4.82 -14.20
C HIS A 915 48.90 6.31 -13.82
N HIS A 916 48.19 6.65 -12.75
CA HIS A 916 48.04 8.03 -12.28
C HIS A 916 49.08 8.44 -11.21
N ASN A 917 49.55 7.50 -10.38
CA ASN A 917 50.48 7.74 -9.27
C ASN A 917 51.62 6.69 -9.22
N PRO A 918 52.49 6.62 -10.25
CA PRO A 918 53.60 5.66 -10.27
C PRO A 918 54.67 6.00 -9.21
N ASP A 919 55.21 4.95 -8.59
CA ASP A 919 56.43 4.99 -7.76
C ASP A 919 57.08 3.60 -7.73
N ASP A 920 58.13 3.42 -8.54
CA ASP A 920 58.87 2.14 -8.68
C ASP A 920 59.62 1.71 -7.41
N ARG A 921 59.73 2.58 -6.39
CA ARG A 921 60.35 2.26 -5.10
C ARG A 921 59.42 1.48 -4.17
N GLN A 922 58.11 1.48 -4.47
CA GLN A 922 57.09 0.85 -3.63
C GLN A 922 56.75 -0.56 -4.13
N PRO A 923 56.41 -1.53 -3.24
CA PRO A 923 56.18 -2.94 -3.61
C PRO A 923 55.13 -3.17 -4.73
N HIS A 924 54.21 -2.24 -4.91
CA HIS A 924 53.15 -2.32 -5.91
C HIS A 924 53.34 -1.33 -7.09
N GLY A 925 54.44 -0.59 -7.14
CA GLY A 925 54.70 0.45 -8.15
C GLY A 925 53.81 1.69 -8.02
N VAL A 926 53.10 1.85 -6.90
CA VAL A 926 52.15 2.95 -6.64
C VAL A 926 52.63 3.72 -5.42
N ARG A 927 52.48 5.05 -5.42
CA ARG A 927 52.74 5.88 -4.24
C ARG A 927 52.01 5.34 -3.01
N GLN A 928 52.74 5.23 -1.90
CA GLN A 928 52.22 4.67 -0.65
C GLN A 928 51.01 5.44 -0.11
N GLU A 929 51.01 6.77 -0.25
CA GLU A 929 49.89 7.65 0.15
C GLU A 929 48.60 7.31 -0.60
N THR A 930 48.66 7.19 -1.93
CA THR A 930 47.53 6.80 -2.80
C THR A 930 46.95 5.43 -2.39
N LEU A 931 47.83 4.46 -2.10
CA LEU A 931 47.38 3.13 -1.71
C LEU A 931 46.85 3.08 -0.26
N ASP A 932 47.38 3.88 0.65
CA ASP A 932 46.85 4.03 2.02
C ASP A 932 45.47 4.70 2.03
N THR A 933 45.28 5.76 1.23
CA THR A 933 43.98 6.41 0.96
C THR A 933 42.98 5.40 0.39
N TYR A 934 43.38 4.56 -0.57
CA TYR A 934 42.53 3.51 -1.12
C TYR A 934 42.12 2.48 -0.06
N VAL A 935 43.08 1.94 0.71
CA VAL A 935 42.81 0.94 1.76
C VAL A 935 41.87 1.49 2.84
N LYS A 936 42.09 2.73 3.28
CA LYS A 936 41.26 3.42 4.28
C LYS A 936 39.85 3.68 3.79
N SER A 937 39.71 4.31 2.62
CA SER A 937 38.40 4.68 2.07
C SER A 937 37.58 3.44 1.71
N CYS A 938 38.21 2.41 1.16
CA CYS A 938 37.59 1.10 0.96
C CYS A 938 37.07 0.49 2.27
N ALA A 939 37.86 0.49 3.36
CA ALA A 939 37.41 -0.01 4.66
C ALA A 939 36.20 0.77 5.20
N GLY A 940 36.27 2.11 5.16
CA GLY A 940 35.19 2.98 5.63
C GLY A 940 33.87 2.77 4.88
N TYR A 941 33.89 2.77 3.54
CA TYR A 941 32.67 2.53 2.74
C TYR A 941 32.14 1.10 2.88
N CYS A 942 32.98 0.07 3.05
CA CYS A 942 32.52 -1.28 3.34
C CYS A 942 31.74 -1.36 4.67
N VAL A 943 32.27 -0.76 5.75
CA VAL A 943 31.62 -0.76 7.07
C VAL A 943 30.32 0.06 7.04
N ILE A 944 30.37 1.28 6.49
CA ILE A 944 29.20 2.17 6.45
C ILE A 944 28.09 1.56 5.58
N THR A 945 28.40 1.00 4.42
CA THR A 945 27.35 0.40 3.58
C THR A 945 26.79 -0.91 4.14
N TYR A 946 27.57 -1.66 4.93
CA TYR A 946 27.05 -2.77 5.74
C TYR A 946 26.07 -2.31 6.83
N ILE A 947 26.40 -1.26 7.60
CA ILE A 947 25.56 -0.71 8.69
C ILE A 947 24.24 -0.16 8.13
N LEU A 948 24.31 0.61 7.06
CA LEU A 948 23.13 1.20 6.41
C LEU A 948 22.33 0.21 5.54
N GLY A 949 22.88 -0.99 5.31
CA GLY A 949 22.29 -2.02 4.47
C GLY A 949 22.04 -1.54 3.04
N VAL A 950 23.01 -0.87 2.42
CA VAL A 950 22.91 -0.33 1.06
C VAL A 950 22.96 -1.47 0.04
N GLY A 951 21.91 -1.63 -0.74
CA GLY A 951 21.81 -2.64 -1.80
C GLY A 951 22.27 -2.15 -3.17
N ASP A 952 22.17 -3.02 -4.16
CA ASP A 952 22.57 -2.81 -5.56
C ASP A 952 24.02 -2.32 -5.73
N ARG A 953 24.93 -2.87 -4.93
CA ARG A 953 26.37 -2.57 -5.04
C ARG A 953 27.00 -3.39 -6.17
N HIS A 954 26.92 -2.90 -7.40
CA HIS A 954 27.65 -3.42 -8.58
C HIS A 954 28.80 -2.50 -8.99
N LEU A 955 29.68 -2.97 -9.89
CA LEU A 955 30.94 -2.30 -10.24
C LEU A 955 30.79 -0.90 -10.87
N ASP A 956 29.60 -0.52 -11.34
CA ASP A 956 29.33 0.84 -11.85
C ASP A 956 29.06 1.85 -10.72
N ASN A 957 28.49 1.38 -9.60
CA ASN A 957 28.17 2.17 -8.41
C ASN A 957 29.37 2.29 -7.43
N LEU A 958 30.48 1.62 -7.75
CA LEU A 958 31.75 1.69 -7.02
C LEU A 958 32.72 2.56 -7.81
N LEU A 959 33.05 3.74 -7.26
CA LEU A 959 33.85 4.76 -7.93
C LEU A 959 35.25 4.86 -7.31
N LEU A 960 36.25 5.08 -8.15
CA LEU A 960 37.64 5.29 -7.76
C LEU A 960 38.17 6.58 -8.41
N ALA A 961 38.64 7.50 -7.58
CA ALA A 961 39.34 8.70 -8.00
C ALA A 961 40.83 8.42 -8.30
N PRO A 962 41.50 9.22 -9.15
CA PRO A 962 42.90 9.00 -9.51
C PRO A 962 43.87 8.99 -8.33
N ASP A 963 43.57 9.78 -7.29
CA ASP A 963 44.37 9.99 -6.08
C ASP A 963 44.26 8.85 -5.04
N GLY A 964 43.37 7.88 -5.28
CA GLY A 964 43.13 6.72 -4.42
C GLY A 964 41.82 6.78 -3.64
N HIS A 965 41.07 7.89 -3.63
CA HIS A 965 39.79 7.93 -2.93
C HIS A 965 38.77 6.99 -3.57
N PHE A 966 38.34 5.97 -2.83
CA PHE A 966 37.28 5.05 -3.19
C PHE A 966 35.97 5.45 -2.51
N PHE A 967 34.87 5.46 -3.25
CA PHE A 967 33.56 5.81 -2.72
C PHE A 967 32.42 5.14 -3.48
N HIS A 968 31.29 4.99 -2.81
CA HIS A 968 30.06 4.47 -3.41
C HIS A 968 29.20 5.63 -3.90
N ALA A 969 28.47 5.44 -4.99
CA ALA A 969 27.46 6.36 -5.50
C ALA A 969 26.13 5.63 -5.77
N ASP A 970 25.07 6.41 -6.00
CA ASP A 970 23.68 5.97 -6.22
C ASP A 970 23.14 5.13 -5.05
N PHE A 971 22.33 5.74 -4.18
CA PHE A 971 21.79 5.10 -2.97
C PHE A 971 20.29 4.78 -3.08
N GLY A 972 19.80 4.50 -4.29
CA GLY A 972 18.40 4.16 -4.56
C GLY A 972 17.86 2.89 -3.86
N PHE A 973 18.73 2.08 -3.25
CA PHE A 973 18.36 0.93 -2.41
C PHE A 973 19.08 0.94 -1.06
N ILE A 974 18.35 1.04 0.04
CA ILE A 974 18.88 1.06 1.42
C ILE A 974 18.11 0.13 2.35
N LEU A 975 18.58 0.03 3.61
CA LEU A 975 17.88 -0.67 4.69
C LEU A 975 17.57 -2.13 4.31
N GLY A 976 18.58 -2.81 3.77
CA GLY A 976 18.54 -4.23 3.42
C GLY A 976 17.68 -4.56 2.20
N ARG A 977 17.21 -3.58 1.42
CA ARG A 977 16.64 -3.84 0.09
C ARG A 977 17.75 -4.02 -0.93
N ASP A 978 17.57 -4.98 -1.83
CA ASP A 978 18.43 -5.18 -2.98
C ASP A 978 17.58 -5.75 -4.14
N PRO A 979 17.78 -5.30 -5.40
CA PRO A 979 17.12 -5.90 -6.56
C PRO A 979 17.57 -7.34 -6.84
N LYS A 980 18.69 -7.81 -6.25
CA LYS A 980 19.24 -9.16 -6.43
C LYS A 980 18.83 -10.06 -5.25
N PRO A 981 18.19 -11.22 -5.51
CA PRO A 981 17.93 -12.19 -4.45
C PRO A 981 19.26 -12.73 -3.90
N PHE A 982 19.35 -12.86 -2.57
CA PHE A 982 20.55 -13.33 -1.86
C PHE A 982 21.82 -12.47 -2.06
N ALA A 983 21.67 -11.15 -2.18
CA ALA A 983 22.79 -10.22 -2.14
C ALA A 983 23.62 -10.38 -0.84
N PRO A 984 24.96 -10.26 -0.91
CA PRO A 984 25.82 -10.38 0.27
C PRO A 984 25.59 -9.21 1.24
N LEU A 985 25.73 -9.46 2.55
CA LEU A 985 25.44 -8.47 3.59
C LEU A 985 26.34 -7.22 3.53
N MET A 986 27.54 -7.37 2.97
CA MET A 986 28.54 -6.33 2.71
C MET A 986 29.09 -6.55 1.29
N LYS A 987 29.42 -5.48 0.54
CA LYS A 987 30.11 -5.61 -0.75
C LYS A 987 31.62 -5.49 -0.56
N LEU A 988 32.32 -6.57 -0.89
CA LEU A 988 33.77 -6.62 -1.06
C LEU A 988 34.05 -7.44 -2.32
N SER A 989 34.43 -6.77 -3.41
CA SER A 989 34.65 -7.43 -4.69
C SER A 989 36.08 -7.98 -4.82
N LYS A 990 36.27 -8.90 -5.76
CA LYS A 990 37.59 -9.45 -6.06
C LYS A 990 38.56 -8.35 -6.51
N GLU A 991 38.09 -7.42 -7.34
CA GLU A 991 38.85 -6.30 -7.88
C GLU A 991 39.33 -5.35 -6.77
N MET A 992 38.52 -5.19 -5.71
CA MET A 992 38.89 -4.39 -4.53
C MET A 992 40.05 -5.05 -3.76
N VAL A 993 39.99 -6.36 -3.55
CA VAL A 993 41.03 -7.11 -2.82
C VAL A 993 42.30 -7.30 -3.66
N GLU A 994 42.19 -7.50 -4.98
CA GLU A 994 43.35 -7.50 -5.89
C GLU A 994 44.05 -6.14 -5.94
N CYS A 995 43.31 -5.03 -5.76
CA CYS A 995 43.91 -3.69 -5.63
C CYS A 995 44.84 -3.59 -4.42
N MET A 996 44.50 -4.27 -3.33
CA MET A 996 45.32 -4.36 -2.11
C MET A 996 46.45 -5.40 -2.22
N GLY A 997 46.63 -6.07 -3.36
CA GLY A 997 47.63 -7.13 -3.52
C GLY A 997 47.17 -8.53 -3.09
N GLY A 998 45.87 -8.73 -2.85
CA GLY A 998 45.28 -10.05 -2.52
C GLY A 998 45.13 -10.34 -1.03
N VAL A 999 44.44 -11.45 -0.71
CA VAL A 999 44.05 -11.83 0.66
C VAL A 999 45.21 -12.11 1.64
N SER A 1000 46.42 -12.34 1.11
CA SER A 1000 47.64 -12.56 1.89
C SER A 1000 48.49 -11.30 2.09
N SER A 1001 48.07 -10.14 1.56
CA SER A 1001 48.87 -8.92 1.63
C SER A 1001 48.79 -8.23 3.00
N GLU A 1002 49.80 -7.43 3.32
CA GLU A 1002 49.78 -6.55 4.48
C GLU A 1002 48.65 -5.51 4.38
N HIS A 1003 48.44 -4.94 3.18
CA HIS A 1003 47.37 -3.98 2.93
C HIS A 1003 45.96 -4.56 3.19
N TYR A 1004 45.72 -5.82 2.85
CA TYR A 1004 44.44 -6.48 3.16
C TYR A 1004 44.27 -6.74 4.67
N ASN A 1005 45.35 -7.03 5.38
CA ASN A 1005 45.30 -7.11 6.84
C ASN A 1005 45.05 -5.74 7.50
N ARG A 1006 45.66 -4.66 6.98
CA ARG A 1006 45.37 -3.27 7.41
C ARG A 1006 43.93 -2.86 7.09
N PHE A 1007 43.38 -3.25 5.93
CA PHE A 1007 41.95 -3.09 5.60
C PHE A 1007 41.05 -3.74 6.67
N LYS A 1008 41.29 -5.01 7.03
CA LYS A 1008 40.51 -5.68 8.10
C LYS A 1008 40.62 -4.94 9.43
N GLN A 1009 41.81 -4.48 9.82
CA GLN A 1009 42.01 -3.69 11.04
C GLN A 1009 41.19 -2.40 11.03
N TYR A 1010 41.22 -1.62 9.93
CA TYR A 1010 40.39 -0.43 9.79
C TYR A 1010 38.89 -0.76 9.82
N CYS A 1011 38.46 -1.87 9.20
CA CYS A 1011 37.06 -2.32 9.26
C CYS A 1011 36.61 -2.60 10.70
N PHE A 1012 37.41 -3.29 11.51
CA PHE A 1012 37.08 -3.53 12.93
C PHE A 1012 37.07 -2.24 13.75
N LEU A 1013 38.11 -1.39 13.62
CA LEU A 1013 38.18 -0.11 14.34
C LEU A 1013 36.99 0.80 14.01
N ALA A 1014 36.62 0.88 12.74
CA ALA A 1014 35.49 1.68 12.28
C ALA A 1014 34.14 1.14 12.77
N TYR A 1015 33.94 -0.18 12.70
CA TYR A 1015 32.72 -0.81 13.19
C TYR A 1015 32.54 -0.59 14.70
N THR A 1016 33.58 -0.80 15.51
CA THR A 1016 33.58 -0.52 16.94
C THR A 1016 33.31 0.96 17.25
N ALA A 1017 34.01 1.89 16.58
CA ALA A 1017 33.84 3.33 16.79
C ALA A 1017 32.41 3.80 16.47
N LEU A 1018 31.83 3.36 15.35
CA LEU A 1018 30.45 3.68 14.98
C LEU A 1018 29.44 3.02 15.92
N ARG A 1019 29.71 1.81 16.40
CA ARG A 1019 28.85 1.09 17.37
C ARG A 1019 28.75 1.81 18.71
N LYS A 1020 29.81 2.49 19.19
CA LYS A 1020 29.73 3.37 20.38
C LYS A 1020 28.75 4.53 20.20
N SER A 1021 28.56 4.99 18.96
CA SER A 1021 27.72 6.14 18.58
C SER A 1021 26.39 5.74 17.94
N SER A 1022 25.96 4.48 18.11
CA SER A 1022 24.77 3.93 17.44
C SER A 1022 23.49 4.68 17.77
N ASN A 1023 23.35 5.19 19.01
CA ASN A 1023 22.14 5.90 19.45
C ASN A 1023 21.85 7.14 18.61
N LEU A 1024 22.87 7.96 18.32
CA LEU A 1024 22.74 9.13 17.44
C LEU A 1024 22.22 8.73 16.06
N ILE A 1025 22.83 7.72 15.44
CA ILE A 1025 22.48 7.24 14.10
C ILE A 1025 21.04 6.70 14.08
N LEU A 1026 20.66 5.91 15.09
CA LEU A 1026 19.30 5.36 15.24
C LEU A 1026 18.25 6.46 15.47
N ASN A 1027 18.56 7.48 16.29
CA ASN A 1027 17.66 8.61 16.54
C ASN A 1027 17.46 9.46 15.29
N LEU A 1028 18.51 9.68 14.49
CA LEU A 1028 18.39 10.37 13.20
C LEU A 1028 17.52 9.59 12.21
N PHE A 1029 17.67 8.27 12.10
CA PHE A 1029 16.74 7.45 11.30
C PHE A 1029 15.32 7.49 11.85
N SER A 1030 15.13 7.50 13.17
CA SER A 1030 13.81 7.59 13.81
C SER A 1030 13.06 8.89 13.48
N LEU A 1031 13.77 10.02 13.32
CA LEU A 1031 13.17 11.29 12.90
C LEU A 1031 12.78 11.31 11.41
N MET A 1032 13.42 10.47 10.58
CA MET A 1032 13.13 10.36 9.14
C MET A 1032 12.02 9.37 8.79
N VAL A 1033 11.50 8.57 9.75
CA VAL A 1033 10.47 7.55 9.50
C VAL A 1033 9.24 8.11 8.78
N HIS A 1034 8.81 9.31 9.18
CA HIS A 1034 7.65 9.99 8.60
C HIS A 1034 8.02 11.01 7.50
N ALA A 1035 9.22 10.96 6.94
CA ALA A 1035 9.71 11.92 5.93
C ALA A 1035 9.35 11.57 4.47
N ASN A 1036 8.44 10.61 4.26
CA ASN A 1036 7.95 10.20 2.93
C ASN A 1036 9.05 9.73 1.94
N ILE A 1037 10.25 9.37 2.44
CA ILE A 1037 11.39 8.91 1.63
C ILE A 1037 11.07 7.52 1.02
N PRO A 1038 11.36 7.25 -0.27
CA PRO A 1038 10.87 6.07 -0.99
C PRO A 1038 11.08 4.74 -0.27
N ASP A 1039 12.32 4.37 0.11
CA ASP A 1039 12.54 3.08 0.76
C ASP A 1039 11.99 3.01 2.19
N ILE A 1040 12.10 4.12 2.94
CA ILE A 1040 11.63 4.20 4.33
C ILE A 1040 10.11 4.03 4.38
N ARG A 1041 9.37 4.73 3.51
CA ARG A 1041 7.90 4.69 3.43
C ARG A 1041 7.33 3.29 3.22
N LEU A 1042 8.05 2.42 2.52
CA LEU A 1042 7.60 1.06 2.22
C LEU A 1042 7.65 0.12 3.45
N GLU A 1043 8.53 0.38 4.42
CA GLU A 1043 8.62 -0.39 5.68
C GLU A 1043 9.06 0.50 6.87
N PRO A 1044 8.24 1.50 7.27
CA PRO A 1044 8.64 2.56 8.21
C PRO A 1044 9.07 1.99 9.58
N ASP A 1045 8.27 1.06 10.12
CA ASP A 1045 8.53 0.42 11.42
C ASP A 1045 9.84 -0.37 11.45
N LYS A 1046 10.33 -0.84 10.30
CA LYS A 1046 11.56 -1.63 10.19
C LYS A 1046 12.80 -0.81 9.89
N ALA A 1047 12.67 0.46 9.49
CA ALA A 1047 13.81 1.28 9.07
C ALA A 1047 14.88 1.36 10.17
N VAL A 1048 14.47 1.71 11.40
CA VAL A 1048 15.38 1.78 12.56
C VAL A 1048 15.81 0.39 13.03
N ILE A 1049 14.92 -0.61 12.96
CA ILE A 1049 15.21 -1.99 13.39
C ILE A 1049 16.33 -2.60 12.55
N LYS A 1050 16.27 -2.50 11.22
CA LYS A 1050 17.28 -3.08 10.33
C LYS A 1050 18.67 -2.47 10.55
N VAL A 1051 18.77 -1.17 10.82
CA VAL A 1051 20.06 -0.53 11.19
C VAL A 1051 20.54 -1.03 12.56
N ARG A 1052 19.63 -1.18 13.54
CA ARG A 1052 19.95 -1.71 14.88
C ARG A 1052 20.49 -3.14 14.81
N GLU A 1053 19.89 -3.98 13.97
CA GLU A 1053 20.33 -5.36 13.72
C GLU A 1053 21.76 -5.40 13.16
N ARG A 1054 22.15 -4.48 12.28
CA ARG A 1054 23.54 -4.41 11.76
C ARG A 1054 24.58 -3.93 12.77
N PHE A 1055 24.17 -3.26 13.84
CA PHE A 1055 25.07 -2.91 14.94
C PHE A 1055 25.24 -4.04 15.98
N HIS A 1056 24.39 -5.08 15.94
CA HIS A 1056 24.38 -6.19 16.91
C HIS A 1056 24.53 -5.70 18.36
N LEU A 1057 23.69 -4.74 18.78
CA LEU A 1057 23.76 -4.08 20.09
C LEU A 1057 23.47 -5.02 21.29
N ASP A 1058 22.95 -6.21 20.99
CA ASP A 1058 22.70 -7.34 21.89
C ASP A 1058 23.97 -8.14 22.25
N LEU A 1059 25.04 -8.03 21.45
CA LEU A 1059 26.31 -8.73 21.69
C LEU A 1059 27.30 -7.90 22.53
N SER A 1060 28.31 -8.55 23.12
CA SER A 1060 29.51 -7.86 23.61
C SER A 1060 30.33 -7.26 22.45
N GLU A 1061 31.34 -6.43 22.77
CA GLU A 1061 32.21 -5.85 21.75
C GLU A 1061 33.06 -6.94 21.06
N GLU A 1062 33.56 -7.89 21.83
CA GLU A 1062 34.33 -9.04 21.38
C GLU A 1062 33.50 -9.97 20.47
N GLU A 1063 32.28 -10.31 20.88
CA GLU A 1063 31.37 -11.13 20.07
C GLU A 1063 30.95 -10.43 18.77
N ALA A 1064 30.70 -9.11 18.82
CA ALA A 1064 30.36 -8.32 17.65
C ALA A 1064 31.53 -8.22 16.65
N ILE A 1065 32.78 -8.13 17.12
CA ILE A 1065 33.98 -8.18 16.27
C ILE A 1065 34.14 -9.56 15.61
N VAL A 1066 33.96 -10.65 16.36
CA VAL A 1066 34.01 -12.02 15.81
C VAL A 1066 32.92 -12.23 14.76
N TYR A 1067 31.68 -11.81 15.06
CA TYR A 1067 30.58 -11.85 14.09
C TYR A 1067 30.91 -11.07 12.82
N PHE A 1068 31.40 -9.83 12.95
CA PHE A 1068 31.72 -9.00 11.79
C PHE A 1068 32.91 -9.55 10.99
N GLY A 1069 33.88 -10.20 11.64
CA GLY A 1069 34.95 -10.94 10.97
C GLY A 1069 34.40 -12.06 10.07
N ASN A 1070 33.44 -12.83 10.56
CA ASN A 1070 32.77 -13.87 9.77
C ASN A 1070 32.00 -13.28 8.56
N VAL A 1071 31.44 -12.07 8.67
CA VAL A 1071 30.81 -11.37 7.54
C VAL A 1071 31.83 -11.02 6.44
N ILE A 1072 33.02 -10.54 6.83
CA ILE A 1072 34.10 -10.23 5.88
C ILE A 1072 34.57 -11.50 5.15
N GLU A 1073 34.81 -12.59 5.88
CA GLU A 1073 35.30 -13.87 5.31
C GLU A 1073 34.25 -14.59 4.46
N GLY A 1074 32.98 -14.57 4.90
CA GLY A 1074 31.85 -15.11 4.13
C GLY A 1074 31.63 -14.39 2.79
N THR A 1075 31.95 -13.09 2.71
CA THR A 1075 31.82 -12.31 1.48
C THR A 1075 32.83 -12.74 0.40
N LEU A 1076 34.04 -13.16 0.79
CA LEU A 1076 35.09 -13.60 -0.14
C LEU A 1076 34.94 -15.04 -0.64
N THR A 1077 34.28 -15.89 0.14
CA THR A 1077 34.10 -17.32 -0.17
C THR A 1077 32.85 -17.60 -1.01
N ALA A 1078 31.92 -16.63 -1.09
CA ALA A 1078 30.71 -16.74 -1.90
C ALA A 1078 31.02 -16.68 -3.41
N PHE A 1079 30.89 -17.82 -4.11
CA PHE A 1079 30.97 -17.87 -5.58
C PHE A 1079 29.72 -17.30 -6.29
N ALA A 1080 28.57 -17.23 -5.61
CA ALA A 1080 27.29 -16.84 -6.19
C ALA A 1080 27.21 -15.37 -6.69
N PRO A 1081 27.73 -14.35 -5.98
CA PRO A 1081 27.60 -12.95 -6.39
C PRO A 1081 28.23 -12.65 -7.76
N VAL A 1082 29.34 -13.30 -8.12
CA VAL A 1082 30.03 -13.08 -9.41
C VAL A 1082 29.20 -13.57 -10.61
N VAL A 1083 28.42 -14.64 -10.42
CA VAL A 1083 27.52 -15.17 -11.45
C VAL A 1083 26.26 -14.32 -11.55
N ILE A 1084 25.73 -13.86 -10.41
CA ILE A 1084 24.55 -12.99 -10.33
C ILE A 1084 24.85 -11.58 -10.87
N ASP A 1085 26.02 -11.01 -10.59
CA ASP A 1085 26.44 -9.71 -11.13
C ASP A 1085 26.54 -9.75 -12.67
N LYS A 1086 27.11 -10.81 -13.27
CA LYS A 1086 27.13 -10.99 -14.74
C LYS A 1086 25.74 -11.20 -15.35
N LEU A 1087 24.85 -11.92 -14.67
CA LEU A 1087 23.44 -12.04 -15.08
C LEU A 1087 22.71 -10.70 -15.00
N HIS A 1088 23.05 -9.86 -14.02
CA HIS A 1088 22.49 -8.53 -13.86
C HIS A 1088 23.01 -7.55 -14.92
N GLU A 1089 24.31 -7.57 -15.24
CA GLU A 1089 24.89 -6.84 -16.38
C GLU A 1089 24.17 -7.21 -17.70
N TRP A 1090 23.93 -8.51 -17.94
CA TRP A 1090 23.14 -8.98 -19.09
C TRP A 1090 21.69 -8.48 -19.06
N ALA A 1091 21.04 -8.49 -17.88
CA ALA A 1091 19.67 -8.03 -17.74
C ALA A 1091 19.52 -6.49 -17.89
N GLN A 1092 20.53 -5.72 -17.48
CA GLN A 1092 20.60 -4.27 -17.74
C GLN A 1092 20.86 -4.00 -19.23
N ALA A 1093 21.79 -4.72 -19.87
CA ALA A 1093 22.09 -4.61 -21.29
C ALA A 1093 20.91 -5.03 -22.21
N LEU A 1094 19.94 -5.78 -21.69
CA LEU A 1094 18.67 -6.12 -22.35
C LEU A 1094 17.54 -5.10 -22.09
N ARG A 1095 17.77 -4.10 -21.22
CA ARG A 1095 16.83 -3.00 -20.91
C ARG A 1095 17.25 -1.66 -21.53
N THR A 1096 18.51 -1.54 -21.95
CA THR A 1096 19.06 -0.44 -22.76
C THR A 1096 18.91 -0.72 -24.25
#